data_AF-A0A5N7AJW1-F1
#
_entry.id   AF-A0A5N7AJW1-F1
#
_cell.length_a   1.000
_cell.length_b   1.000
_cell.length_c   1.000
_cell.angle_alpha   90.00
_cell.angle_beta   90.00
_cell.angle_gamma   90.00
#
_symmetry.space_group_name_H-M   'P 1'
#
loop_
_entity.id
_entity.type
_entity.pdbx_description
1 polymer ?
#
loop_
_entity_poly.entity_id
_entity_poly.type
_entity_poly.pdbx_seq_one_letter_code
_entity_poly.pdbx_strand_id
1 'polypeptide(L)'
;MRAPKRQQRLALGSDRRMSRGHTVVRADCVNNPSRKQPHQTATYIQPEGKLFATNEGGFMITDRSNPHYQTHGLFPIGGLSWLVDPQDVNKLVPIGAVGEIVFESHELATGYLNDPDKTAKTFIKPPVWALERSAATGCRYLRMGDLGRYEIDGSLSIYGRADAQVKIRGLRVELEDIESNLRGMLPPKSEAIVDLVRPFDAPDRPVLTTFCRLELEHVRKQDDYPNLDSETVISLARKHLKGTLPQHMIPRAFLVMKNLPQNYKTNRRKLRSNASKLGYKALLASSLPVSDNPLVPPANDNEPMLAELWAGILDQDVTGIGRQSDFLALGGDSLAAIRLVAASRSKNLGLTMQDILRCPILQNMAELAIVGSTDVGDTATTDDAKKYLYWHHNTIILRATDFQEWAASVGAINGGWIDHLVYDFRGQLDLQQLERSCKGLVEAHSILRTVFELIDDRIYMRVHHAQNVPFRIHHSTIDETETQSNKIYAIDRISPLGSPILQFDLIKASPTRHRLIMRLSHAQYDGFCADTFGQHLRYLYFSQPVPCTLPFHEYARRILDPRLKHDAELYWRNHIKGSRMPQLVRRGRCGPPFDKNLDGELRRSIVEPNLRRYGLSTAVIVKVAWALTISSVSQSADVVFGDFIAGRQAHIPDIETVVGPCVNYMSVRVRLSPNLSCIELLREVQADLVSAIPYESLGFKHIIQKCTGWGQEERFSSIVNFVNVGSASFGSEAWVEDGEDKLEVDSIYEEQQHDKTDLWLVCLPGHLASKLETENNGRKKTLELKFRYNTSL
;
A
#
# COMPACT_ATOMS: atom_id res chain seq x y z
N MET A 1 14.52 -5.62 -90.07
CA MET A 1 15.90 -5.23 -90.46
C MET A 1 16.39 -4.16 -89.52
N ARG A 2 17.67 -4.21 -89.13
CA ARG A 2 18.35 -3.02 -88.58
C ARG A 2 18.09 -1.84 -89.50
N ALA A 3 17.61 -0.72 -88.99
CA ALA A 3 18.20 0.57 -89.28
C ALA A 3 17.64 1.66 -88.33
N PRO A 4 18.49 2.58 -87.87
CA PRO A 4 18.15 3.67 -86.95
C PRO A 4 17.91 4.99 -87.70
N LYS A 5 17.43 6.03 -87.01
CA LYS A 5 17.77 7.44 -87.33
C LYS A 5 17.44 8.39 -86.17
N ARG A 6 18.42 9.24 -85.86
CA ARG A 6 18.35 10.45 -85.03
C ARG A 6 17.71 11.59 -85.84
N GLN A 7 16.86 12.39 -85.22
CA GLN A 7 17.00 13.86 -85.18
C GLN A 7 16.06 14.50 -84.14
N GLN A 8 16.59 15.52 -83.47
CA GLN A 8 15.96 16.33 -82.42
C GLN A 8 15.05 17.42 -83.01
N ARG A 9 13.94 17.75 -82.32
CA ARG A 9 13.70 19.05 -81.64
C ARG A 9 12.34 19.08 -80.90
N LEU A 10 12.42 19.51 -79.62
CA LEU A 10 11.57 20.43 -78.80
C LEU A 10 10.06 20.57 -79.12
N ALA A 11 9.11 20.65 -78.18
CA ALA A 11 9.10 20.71 -76.71
C ALA A 11 7.65 20.48 -76.20
N LEU A 12 7.48 19.96 -74.98
CA LEU A 12 6.55 20.43 -73.92
C LEU A 12 6.36 19.36 -72.82
N GLY A 13 6.61 19.76 -71.57
CA GLY A 13 6.03 19.16 -70.36
C GLY A 13 6.60 17.84 -69.86
N SER A 14 7.69 17.89 -69.08
CA SER A 14 8.15 16.76 -68.27
C SER A 14 7.58 16.87 -66.85
N ASP A 15 6.83 15.86 -66.39
CA ASP A 15 6.69 15.60 -64.96
C ASP A 15 6.73 14.09 -64.70
N ARG A 16 7.94 13.59 -64.38
CA ARG A 16 8.20 12.21 -63.94
C ARG A 16 8.29 12.22 -62.41
N ARG A 17 7.25 11.75 -61.73
CA ARG A 17 7.35 11.35 -60.31
C ARG A 17 8.09 10.01 -60.23
N MET A 18 9.33 10.04 -59.73
CA MET A 18 10.01 8.86 -59.21
C MET A 18 9.35 8.41 -57.90
N SER A 19 9.01 7.13 -57.81
CA SER A 19 8.63 6.44 -56.58
C SER A 19 9.85 6.36 -55.64
N ARG A 20 9.71 6.87 -54.41
CA ARG A 20 10.60 6.54 -53.29
C ARG A 20 9.84 5.63 -52.34
N GLY A 21 10.40 4.45 -52.11
CA GLY A 21 9.79 3.35 -51.38
C GLY A 21 9.68 3.55 -49.87
N HIS A 22 8.77 2.79 -49.27
CA HIS A 22 8.56 2.67 -47.83
C HIS A 22 9.86 2.28 -47.11
N THR A 23 10.20 3.02 -46.06
CA THR A 23 11.31 2.67 -45.16
C THR A 23 10.72 2.04 -43.91
N VAL A 24 10.97 0.74 -43.71
CA VAL A 24 10.64 0.02 -42.48
C VAL A 24 11.88 0.00 -41.59
N VAL A 25 11.79 0.62 -40.40
CA VAL A 25 12.86 0.55 -39.38
C VAL A 25 12.52 -0.60 -38.43
N ARG A 26 13.44 -1.56 -38.27
CA ARG A 26 13.26 -2.74 -37.40
C ARG A 26 13.46 -2.37 -35.92
N ALA A 27 12.78 -3.10 -35.04
CA ALA A 27 12.69 -2.86 -33.60
C ALA A 27 14.06 -2.72 -32.90
N ASP A 28 14.44 -1.46 -32.70
CA ASP A 28 14.97 -0.91 -31.45
C ASP A 28 14.21 0.42 -31.25
N CYS A 29 14.10 0.93 -30.02
CA CYS A 29 13.55 2.26 -29.76
C CYS A 29 14.42 3.34 -30.40
N VAL A 30 14.19 3.59 -31.69
CA VAL A 30 14.81 4.69 -32.43
C VAL A 30 14.00 5.96 -32.17
N ASN A 31 14.48 6.79 -31.25
CA ASN A 31 14.08 8.19 -31.13
C ASN A 31 15.30 9.06 -31.42
N ASN A 32 15.50 9.44 -32.68
CA ASN A 32 16.52 10.42 -33.05
C ASN A 32 15.94 11.48 -34.01
N PRO A 33 15.59 12.69 -33.53
CA PRO A 33 15.13 13.77 -34.39
C PRO A 33 16.25 14.82 -34.53
N SER A 34 17.23 14.63 -35.40
CA SER A 34 18.17 15.71 -35.72
C SER A 34 18.88 15.57 -37.07
N ARG A 35 18.18 15.92 -38.15
CA ARG A 35 18.81 16.42 -39.39
C ARG A 35 17.91 17.48 -40.03
N LYS A 36 18.21 18.76 -39.79
CA LYS A 36 17.64 19.89 -40.54
C LYS A 36 18.58 20.28 -41.68
N GLN A 37 18.06 20.39 -42.90
CA GLN A 37 18.52 21.35 -43.90
C GLN A 37 17.31 21.93 -44.65
N PRO A 38 17.41 23.16 -45.20
CA PRO A 38 16.28 24.08 -45.34
C PRO A 38 15.63 24.08 -46.72
N HIS A 39 14.41 24.64 -46.76
CA HIS A 39 13.57 24.96 -47.91
C HIS A 39 12.78 23.78 -48.54
N GLN A 40 11.53 23.63 -48.13
CA GLN A 40 10.34 23.56 -49.01
C GLN A 40 9.09 23.23 -48.18
N THR A 41 8.05 24.02 -48.38
CA THR A 41 6.69 23.83 -47.83
C THR A 41 6.08 22.56 -48.43
N ALA A 42 6.06 21.48 -47.65
CA ALA A 42 5.28 20.28 -47.94
C ALA A 42 4.71 19.72 -46.63
N THR A 43 3.39 19.62 -46.56
CA THR A 43 2.65 18.99 -45.47
C THR A 43 3.06 17.52 -45.39
N TYR A 44 3.90 17.18 -44.41
CA TYR A 44 4.36 15.81 -44.16
C TYR A 44 3.30 15.10 -43.32
N ILE A 45 2.53 14.19 -43.91
CA ILE A 45 1.75 13.21 -43.14
C ILE A 45 2.74 12.10 -42.76
N GLN A 46 3.20 12.10 -41.51
CA GLN A 46 4.03 11.00 -40.98
C GLN A 46 3.17 9.76 -40.72
N PRO A 47 3.58 8.56 -41.16
CA PRO A 47 2.97 7.30 -40.73
C PRO A 47 3.69 6.83 -39.45
N GLU A 48 3.24 7.28 -38.27
CA GLU A 48 3.75 6.80 -36.98
C GLU A 48 2.87 5.67 -36.42
N GLY A 49 3.15 4.43 -36.82
CA GLY A 49 2.63 3.23 -36.15
C GLY A 49 3.76 2.49 -35.42
N LYS A 50 3.54 2.06 -34.17
CA LYS A 50 4.48 1.16 -33.47
C LYS A 50 4.21 -0.28 -33.92
N LEU A 51 5.26 -1.01 -34.30
CA LEU A 51 5.23 -2.44 -34.63
C LEU A 51 5.93 -3.22 -33.52
N PHE A 52 5.27 -4.25 -33.00
CA PHE A 52 5.82 -5.22 -32.06
C PHE A 52 5.82 -6.60 -32.71
N ALA A 53 6.96 -7.30 -32.68
CA ALA A 53 7.08 -8.61 -33.29
C ALA A 53 8.24 -9.43 -32.69
N THR A 54 8.13 -10.76 -32.75
CA THR A 54 9.26 -11.67 -32.51
C THR A 54 9.77 -12.27 -33.81
N ASN A 55 10.95 -12.88 -33.80
CA ASN A 55 11.51 -13.52 -34.99
C ASN A 55 10.81 -14.85 -35.31
N GLU A 56 10.17 -15.43 -34.30
CA GLU A 56 9.45 -16.69 -34.27
C GLU A 56 8.04 -16.57 -34.86
N GLY A 57 7.53 -15.34 -34.95
CA GLY A 57 6.20 -15.00 -35.47
C GLY A 57 5.41 -14.10 -34.51
N GLY A 58 4.21 -13.70 -34.92
CA GLY A 58 3.34 -12.82 -34.13
C GLY A 58 3.68 -11.35 -34.30
N PHE A 59 2.78 -10.65 -34.98
CA PHE A 59 2.89 -9.23 -35.28
C PHE A 59 1.75 -8.48 -34.60
N MET A 60 2.08 -7.35 -33.97
CA MET A 60 1.09 -6.46 -33.38
C MET A 60 1.38 -5.01 -33.78
N ILE A 61 0.33 -4.26 -34.10
CA ILE A 61 0.45 -2.84 -34.52
C ILE A 61 -0.48 -1.94 -33.73
N THR A 62 -0.14 -0.65 -33.67
CA THR A 62 -1.09 0.38 -33.24
C THR A 62 -2.02 0.75 -34.39
N ASP A 63 -3.33 0.56 -34.25
CA ASP A 63 -4.32 1.01 -35.22
C ASP A 63 -4.81 2.43 -34.88
N ARG A 64 -4.36 3.43 -35.65
CA ARG A 64 -4.79 4.84 -35.52
C ARG A 64 -5.97 5.20 -36.43
N SER A 65 -6.52 4.25 -37.19
CA SER A 65 -7.55 4.51 -38.20
C SER A 65 -8.98 4.42 -37.68
N ASN A 66 -9.18 3.86 -36.47
CA ASN A 66 -10.50 3.74 -35.85
C ASN A 66 -10.71 4.80 -34.74
N PRO A 67 -11.65 5.75 -34.93
CA PRO A 67 -11.86 6.89 -34.02
C PRO A 67 -12.45 6.51 -32.64
N HIS A 68 -12.82 5.24 -32.41
CA HIS A 68 -13.25 4.76 -31.09
C HIS A 68 -12.08 4.34 -30.17
N TYR A 69 -10.85 4.22 -30.68
CA TYR A 69 -9.68 3.88 -29.88
C TYR A 69 -8.91 5.15 -29.50
N GLN A 70 -9.09 5.62 -28.26
CA GLN A 70 -8.35 6.77 -27.72
C GLN A 70 -7.01 6.38 -27.06
N THR A 71 -6.56 5.12 -27.18
CA THR A 71 -5.37 4.61 -26.47
C THR A 71 -4.23 4.20 -27.41
N HIS A 72 -3.01 4.14 -26.86
CA HIS A 72 -1.76 3.78 -27.55
C HIS A 72 -1.55 2.25 -27.70
N GLY A 73 -2.61 1.43 -27.55
CA GLY A 73 -2.50 -0.03 -27.46
C GLY A 73 -2.23 -0.75 -28.79
N LEU A 74 -1.79 -2.00 -28.70
CA LEU A 74 -1.43 -2.86 -29.83
C LEU A 74 -2.53 -3.88 -30.14
N PHE A 75 -2.74 -4.16 -31.42
CA PHE A 75 -3.67 -5.20 -31.91
C PHE A 75 -2.91 -6.26 -32.72
N PRO A 76 -3.24 -7.55 -32.56
CA PRO A 76 -2.61 -8.62 -33.32
C PRO A 76 -3.02 -8.60 -34.80
N ILE A 77 -2.05 -8.88 -35.68
CA ILE A 77 -2.27 -9.11 -37.12
C ILE A 77 -1.92 -10.55 -37.45
N GLY A 78 -2.75 -11.20 -38.28
CA GLY A 78 -2.47 -12.56 -38.78
C GLY A 78 -2.60 -13.64 -37.69
N GLY A 79 -3.25 -13.33 -36.58
CA GLY A 79 -3.44 -14.23 -35.44
C GLY A 79 -4.20 -13.60 -34.29
N LEU A 80 -4.26 -14.31 -33.17
CA LEU A 80 -4.87 -13.87 -31.92
C LEU A 80 -3.81 -13.82 -30.81
N SER A 81 -3.85 -12.81 -29.96
CA SER A 81 -3.01 -12.72 -28.76
C SER A 81 -3.84 -13.08 -27.53
N TRP A 82 -3.32 -13.97 -26.69
CA TRP A 82 -3.91 -14.43 -25.44
C TRP A 82 -3.02 -14.08 -24.27
N LEU A 83 -3.62 -13.76 -23.11
CA LEU A 83 -2.89 -13.55 -21.87
C LEU A 83 -3.13 -14.72 -20.92
N VAL A 84 -2.05 -15.38 -20.53
CA VAL A 84 -2.06 -16.55 -19.63
C VAL A 84 -1.32 -16.25 -18.33
N ASP A 85 -1.60 -17.06 -17.31
CA ASP A 85 -0.80 -17.05 -16.08
C ASP A 85 0.66 -17.43 -16.42
N PRO A 86 1.67 -16.62 -16.05
CA PRO A 86 3.07 -16.93 -16.32
C PRO A 86 3.55 -18.26 -15.72
N GLN A 87 2.90 -18.74 -14.64
CA GLN A 87 3.21 -20.02 -14.01
C GLN A 87 2.39 -21.19 -14.57
N ASP A 88 1.26 -20.93 -15.22
CA ASP A 88 0.40 -21.96 -15.82
C ASP A 88 -0.27 -21.47 -17.11
N VAL A 89 0.30 -21.88 -18.25
CA VAL A 89 -0.18 -21.55 -19.59
C VAL A 89 -1.61 -22.07 -19.88
N ASN A 90 -2.12 -23.00 -19.07
CA ASN A 90 -3.49 -23.53 -19.20
C ASN A 90 -4.54 -22.66 -18.50
N LYS A 91 -4.15 -21.53 -17.90
CA LYS A 91 -5.07 -20.58 -17.28
C LYS A 91 -4.97 -19.23 -17.97
N LEU A 92 -6.11 -18.73 -18.44
CA LEU A 92 -6.23 -17.34 -18.90
C LEU A 92 -6.28 -16.41 -17.69
N VAL A 93 -5.68 -15.23 -17.81
CA VAL A 93 -5.84 -14.18 -16.79
C VAL A 93 -7.09 -13.34 -17.08
N PRO A 94 -7.76 -12.77 -16.06
CA PRO A 94 -8.88 -11.85 -16.26
C PRO A 94 -8.49 -10.62 -17.09
N ILE A 95 -9.46 -10.01 -17.77
CA ILE A 95 -9.28 -8.72 -18.46
C ILE A 95 -8.81 -7.68 -17.44
N GLY A 96 -7.76 -6.92 -17.76
CA GLY A 96 -7.13 -5.97 -16.85
C GLY A 96 -6.04 -6.55 -15.94
N ALA A 97 -5.86 -7.88 -15.88
CA ALA A 97 -4.73 -8.50 -15.21
C ALA A 97 -3.52 -8.64 -16.16
N VAL A 98 -2.31 -8.59 -15.61
CA VAL A 98 -1.06 -8.80 -16.37
C VAL A 98 -0.82 -10.31 -16.54
N GLY A 99 -0.53 -10.74 -17.77
CA GLY A 99 -0.23 -12.14 -18.09
C GLY A 99 0.87 -12.25 -19.14
N GLU A 100 1.39 -13.46 -19.36
CA GLU A 100 2.31 -13.73 -20.47
C GLU A 100 1.55 -13.80 -21.79
N ILE A 101 2.12 -13.21 -22.85
CA ILE A 101 1.53 -13.18 -24.17
C ILE A 101 1.79 -14.50 -24.90
N VAL A 102 0.71 -15.20 -25.22
CA VAL A 102 0.69 -16.35 -26.11
C VAL A 102 0.04 -15.95 -27.43
N PHE A 103 0.78 -16.07 -28.53
CA PHE A 103 0.31 -15.74 -29.87
C PHE A 103 -0.17 -17.00 -30.60
N GLU A 104 -1.41 -16.98 -31.05
CA GLU A 104 -2.07 -18.03 -31.83
C GLU A 104 -2.08 -17.65 -33.30
N SER A 105 -1.44 -18.43 -34.17
CA SER A 105 -1.47 -18.20 -35.63
C SER A 105 -1.08 -19.44 -36.44
N HIS A 106 -1.49 -19.48 -37.71
CA HIS A 106 -1.03 -20.46 -38.70
C HIS A 106 0.35 -20.10 -39.28
N GLU A 107 0.78 -18.85 -39.15
CA GLU A 107 1.98 -18.30 -39.82
C GLU A 107 3.24 -18.33 -38.93
N LEU A 108 3.21 -19.05 -37.82
CA LEU A 108 4.33 -19.15 -36.89
C LEU A 108 5.47 -20.03 -37.45
N ALA A 109 6.71 -19.64 -37.19
CA ALA A 109 7.90 -20.34 -37.66
C ALA A 109 7.96 -21.79 -37.18
N THR A 110 8.57 -22.69 -37.94
CA THR A 110 8.61 -24.14 -37.63
C THR A 110 9.27 -24.43 -36.29
N GLY A 111 10.35 -23.71 -35.94
CA GLY A 111 11.10 -23.89 -34.70
C GLY A 111 12.50 -23.31 -34.82
N TYR A 112 13.34 -23.57 -33.82
CA TYR A 112 14.76 -23.25 -33.86
C TYR A 112 15.55 -24.37 -34.54
N LEU A 113 16.48 -24.01 -35.43
CA LEU A 113 17.30 -24.96 -36.18
C LEU A 113 18.19 -25.78 -35.22
N ASN A 114 18.09 -27.12 -35.30
CA ASN A 114 18.85 -28.09 -34.50
C ASN A 114 18.69 -27.93 -32.96
N ASP A 115 17.62 -27.30 -32.49
CA ASP A 115 17.35 -27.11 -31.06
C ASP A 115 15.89 -27.49 -30.74
N PRO A 116 15.59 -28.80 -30.65
CA PRO A 116 14.24 -29.29 -30.40
C PRO A 116 13.74 -28.92 -28.99
N ASP A 117 14.63 -28.87 -28.00
CA ASP A 117 14.29 -28.54 -26.61
C ASP A 117 13.82 -27.10 -26.47
N LYS A 118 14.53 -26.15 -27.11
CA LYS A 118 14.11 -24.75 -27.13
C LYS A 118 12.84 -24.57 -27.96
N THR A 119 12.72 -25.31 -29.06
CA THR A 119 11.51 -25.30 -29.90
C THR A 119 10.27 -25.72 -29.12
N ALA A 120 10.34 -26.82 -28.37
CA ALA A 120 9.22 -27.30 -27.55
C ALA A 120 8.85 -26.36 -26.39
N LYS A 121 9.81 -25.59 -25.88
CA LYS A 121 9.57 -24.59 -24.83
C LYS A 121 8.88 -23.32 -25.35
N THR A 122 9.22 -22.87 -26.55
CA THR A 122 8.67 -21.63 -27.14
C THR A 122 7.39 -21.89 -27.94
N PHE A 123 7.32 -22.98 -28.71
CA PHE A 123 6.15 -23.37 -29.48
C PHE A 123 5.41 -24.49 -28.74
N ILE A 124 4.32 -24.13 -28.08
CA ILE A 124 3.60 -25.01 -27.16
C ILE A 124 2.51 -25.80 -27.89
N LYS A 125 2.11 -26.92 -27.28
CA LYS A 125 0.88 -27.62 -27.66
C LYS A 125 -0.34 -26.77 -27.31
N PRO A 126 -1.50 -26.98 -27.96
CA PRO A 126 -2.73 -26.26 -27.65
C PRO A 126 -3.06 -26.37 -26.14
N PRO A 127 -3.17 -25.23 -25.43
CA PRO A 127 -3.56 -25.21 -24.02
C PRO A 127 -4.99 -25.70 -23.80
N VAL A 128 -5.36 -26.07 -22.56
CA VAL A 128 -6.70 -26.61 -22.24
C VAL A 128 -7.84 -25.69 -22.71
N TRP A 129 -7.74 -24.39 -22.45
CA TRP A 129 -8.72 -23.39 -22.87
C TRP A 129 -8.83 -23.24 -24.40
N ALA A 130 -7.81 -23.66 -25.16
CA ALA A 130 -7.83 -23.62 -26.61
C ALA A 130 -8.50 -24.86 -27.21
N LEU A 131 -8.46 -26.00 -26.52
CA LEU A 131 -9.03 -27.27 -26.98
C LEU A 131 -10.56 -27.25 -27.06
N GLU A 132 -11.21 -26.46 -26.21
CA GLU A 132 -12.67 -26.30 -26.19
C GLU A 132 -13.19 -25.45 -27.37
N ARG A 133 -12.29 -24.80 -28.12
CA ARG A 133 -12.65 -23.93 -29.25
C ARG A 133 -12.65 -24.73 -30.54
N SER A 134 -13.83 -24.88 -31.16
CA SER A 134 -14.06 -25.59 -32.43
C SER A 134 -13.25 -25.08 -33.65
N ALA A 135 -12.48 -23.99 -33.51
CA ALA A 135 -11.65 -23.37 -34.55
C ALA A 135 -10.14 -23.69 -34.42
N ALA A 136 -9.72 -24.54 -33.47
CA ALA A 136 -8.31 -24.80 -33.17
C ALA A 136 -7.60 -25.78 -34.15
N THR A 137 -8.26 -26.24 -35.22
CA THR A 137 -7.67 -27.18 -36.18
C THR A 137 -6.62 -26.50 -37.05
N GLY A 138 -5.34 -26.63 -36.67
CA GLY A 138 -4.18 -26.23 -37.46
C GLY A 138 -3.46 -24.95 -37.00
N CYS A 139 -3.95 -24.29 -35.95
CA CYS A 139 -3.26 -23.16 -35.32
C CYS A 139 -2.07 -23.64 -34.47
N ARG A 140 -1.02 -22.82 -34.39
CA ARG A 140 0.11 -23.04 -33.47
C ARG A 140 0.12 -21.93 -32.41
N TYR A 141 0.73 -22.22 -31.28
CA TYR A 141 0.79 -21.32 -30.13
C TYR A 141 2.24 -21.01 -29.80
N LEU A 142 2.58 -19.73 -29.80
CA LEU A 142 3.92 -19.21 -29.50
C LEU A 142 3.90 -18.46 -28.18
N ARG A 143 4.74 -18.88 -27.22
CA ARG A 143 5.06 -18.08 -26.04
C ARG A 143 6.04 -16.97 -26.45
N MET A 144 5.59 -15.72 -26.41
CA MET A 144 6.44 -14.57 -26.76
C MET A 144 7.49 -14.29 -25.68
N GLY A 145 7.22 -14.72 -24.43
CA GLY A 145 8.06 -14.44 -23.26
C GLY A 145 7.96 -12.99 -22.78
N ASP A 146 7.02 -12.23 -23.33
CA ASP A 146 6.70 -10.85 -22.95
C ASP A 146 5.38 -10.82 -22.17
N LEU A 147 5.29 -9.93 -21.19
CA LEU A 147 4.12 -9.68 -20.38
C LEU A 147 3.26 -8.59 -21.01
N GLY A 148 1.95 -8.78 -20.98
CA GLY A 148 0.98 -7.82 -21.48
C GLY A 148 -0.29 -7.74 -20.64
N ARG A 149 -1.10 -6.73 -20.94
CA ARG A 149 -2.40 -6.50 -20.29
C ARG A 149 -3.43 -6.06 -21.33
N TYR A 150 -4.63 -6.63 -21.27
CA TYR A 150 -5.76 -6.11 -22.04
C TYR A 150 -6.26 -4.82 -21.41
N GLU A 151 -6.40 -3.79 -22.23
CA GLU A 151 -7.11 -2.57 -21.88
C GLU A 151 -8.62 -2.75 -22.11
N ILE A 152 -9.42 -1.84 -21.57
CA ILE A 152 -10.90 -1.87 -21.64
C ILE A 152 -11.40 -1.86 -23.10
N ASP A 153 -10.63 -1.27 -24.01
CA ASP A 153 -10.94 -1.19 -25.44
C ASP A 153 -10.50 -2.44 -26.24
N GLY A 154 -9.98 -3.46 -25.57
CA GLY A 154 -9.52 -4.71 -26.16
C GLY A 154 -8.11 -4.64 -26.77
N SER A 155 -7.45 -3.49 -26.71
CA SER A 155 -6.04 -3.37 -27.11
C SER A 155 -5.10 -3.98 -26.06
N LEU A 156 -3.87 -4.29 -26.46
CA LEU A 156 -2.87 -4.90 -25.61
C LEU A 156 -1.72 -3.92 -25.33
N SER A 157 -1.43 -3.71 -24.05
CA SER A 157 -0.27 -2.94 -23.58
C SER A 157 0.88 -3.89 -23.21
N ILE A 158 2.11 -3.63 -23.66
CA ILE A 158 3.30 -4.45 -23.36
C ILE A 158 4.01 -3.93 -22.10
N TYR A 159 4.31 -4.83 -21.17
CA TYR A 159 4.82 -4.53 -19.83
C TYR A 159 6.29 -4.92 -19.62
N GLY A 160 6.88 -5.71 -20.53
CA GLY A 160 8.30 -6.11 -20.48
C GLY A 160 8.50 -7.62 -20.66
N ARG A 161 9.73 -8.10 -20.45
CA ARG A 161 10.12 -9.51 -20.57
C ARG A 161 9.85 -10.28 -19.27
N ALA A 162 9.37 -11.51 -19.36
CA ALA A 162 9.18 -12.39 -18.21
C ALA A 162 10.50 -12.72 -17.47
N ASP A 163 11.65 -12.66 -18.16
CA ASP A 163 12.96 -13.11 -17.65
C ASP A 163 14.03 -12.01 -17.47
N ALA A 164 13.74 -10.74 -17.78
CA ALA A 164 14.68 -9.62 -17.58
C ALA A 164 14.74 -9.12 -16.12
N GLN A 165 13.96 -9.74 -15.23
CA GLN A 165 13.73 -9.32 -13.86
C GLN A 165 14.95 -9.62 -12.97
N VAL A 166 15.43 -8.60 -12.25
CA VAL A 166 16.45 -8.80 -11.21
C VAL A 166 15.84 -8.49 -9.85
N LYS A 167 15.92 -9.44 -8.91
CA LYS A 167 15.49 -9.22 -7.52
C LYS A 167 16.64 -8.61 -6.71
N ILE A 168 16.43 -7.43 -6.14
CA ILE A 168 17.33 -6.80 -5.18
C ILE A 168 16.63 -6.80 -3.84
N ARG A 169 17.16 -7.56 -2.86
CA ARG A 169 16.59 -7.65 -1.50
C ARG A 169 15.10 -8.01 -1.50
N GLY A 170 14.72 -8.98 -2.32
CA GLY A 170 13.33 -9.42 -2.47
C GLY A 170 12.45 -8.52 -3.37
N LEU A 171 12.91 -7.33 -3.73
CA LEU A 171 12.18 -6.37 -4.59
C LEU A 171 12.58 -6.53 -6.05
N ARG A 172 11.60 -6.67 -6.94
CA ARG A 172 11.78 -6.77 -8.40
C ARG A 172 12.20 -5.41 -8.99
N VAL A 173 13.26 -5.42 -9.80
CA VAL A 173 13.81 -4.22 -10.46
C VAL A 173 13.91 -4.44 -11.97
N GLU A 174 13.30 -3.53 -12.74
CA GLU A 174 13.41 -3.45 -14.20
C GLU A 174 14.56 -2.49 -14.55
N LEU A 175 15.67 -3.03 -15.07
CA LEU A 175 16.90 -2.26 -15.30
C LEU A 175 16.75 -1.24 -16.43
N GLU A 176 15.91 -1.54 -17.43
CA GLU A 176 15.73 -0.72 -18.63
C GLU A 176 14.97 0.59 -18.33
N ASP A 177 14.09 0.60 -17.33
CA ASP A 177 13.42 1.81 -16.85
C ASP A 177 14.43 2.81 -16.28
N ILE A 178 15.42 2.31 -15.54
CA ILE A 178 16.49 3.14 -14.98
C ILE A 178 17.37 3.69 -16.12
N GLU A 179 17.71 2.85 -17.10
CA GLU A 179 18.47 3.26 -18.29
C GLU A 179 17.73 4.34 -19.12
N SER A 180 16.41 4.21 -19.28
CA SER A 180 15.57 5.16 -20.00
C SER A 180 15.53 6.53 -19.32
N ASN A 181 15.33 6.56 -17.99
CA ASN A 181 15.35 7.79 -17.20
C ASN A 181 16.72 8.48 -17.23
N LEU A 182 17.81 7.70 -17.20
CA LEU A 182 19.17 8.23 -17.32
C LEU A 182 19.43 8.83 -18.71
N ARG A 183 18.97 8.18 -19.78
CA ARG A 183 19.17 8.64 -21.16
C ARG A 183 18.51 10.00 -21.44
N GLY A 184 17.38 10.29 -20.80
CA GLY A 184 16.69 11.57 -20.93
C GLY A 184 17.41 12.74 -20.25
N MET A 185 18.30 12.46 -19.29
CA MET A 185 19.01 13.48 -18.50
C MET A 185 20.47 13.67 -18.93
N LEU A 186 21.16 12.59 -19.33
CA LEU A 186 22.58 12.66 -19.67
C LEU A 186 22.84 13.51 -20.93
N PRO A 187 24.03 14.12 -21.05
CA PRO A 187 24.39 14.95 -22.21
C PRO A 187 24.21 14.21 -23.54
N PRO A 188 23.88 14.92 -24.64
CA PRO A 188 23.70 14.30 -25.96
C PRO A 188 24.90 13.43 -26.34
N LYS A 189 24.64 12.23 -26.91
CA LYS A 189 25.64 11.20 -27.25
C LYS A 189 26.28 10.46 -26.06
N SER A 190 25.83 10.70 -24.83
CA SER A 190 26.21 9.88 -23.67
C SER A 190 25.42 8.57 -23.65
N GLU A 191 26.02 7.53 -23.08
CA GLU A 191 25.41 6.21 -22.93
C GLU A 191 25.42 5.79 -21.46
N ALA A 192 24.34 5.16 -21.00
CA ALA A 192 24.25 4.57 -19.67
C ALA A 192 23.64 3.18 -19.73
N ILE A 193 24.24 2.26 -18.99
CA ILE A 193 23.80 0.87 -18.84
C ILE A 193 23.76 0.55 -17.36
N VAL A 194 22.70 -0.11 -16.91
CA VAL A 194 22.53 -0.46 -15.50
C VAL A 194 22.58 -1.97 -15.34
N ASP A 195 23.36 -2.44 -14.38
CA ASP A 195 23.46 -3.87 -14.08
C ASP A 195 23.72 -4.10 -12.58
N LEU A 196 23.42 -5.32 -12.12
CA LEU A 196 23.67 -5.75 -10.76
C LEU A 196 25.08 -6.35 -10.64
N VAL A 197 25.94 -5.71 -9.85
CA VAL A 197 27.33 -6.13 -9.64
C VAL A 197 27.46 -6.78 -8.26
N ARG A 198 28.07 -7.97 -8.20
CA ARG A 198 28.46 -8.61 -6.94
C ARG A 198 29.96 -8.35 -6.72
N PRO A 199 30.35 -7.57 -5.71
CA PRO A 199 31.76 -7.31 -5.42
C PRO A 199 32.46 -8.55 -4.88
N PHE A 200 33.78 -8.64 -5.07
CA PHE A 200 34.55 -9.84 -4.68
C PHE A 200 34.63 -10.06 -3.16
N ASP A 201 34.58 -8.99 -2.38
CA ASP A 201 34.70 -8.99 -0.91
C ASP A 201 33.36 -9.07 -0.18
N ALA A 202 32.23 -8.88 -0.90
CA ALA A 202 30.87 -8.99 -0.35
C ALA A 202 29.89 -9.51 -1.42
N PRO A 203 30.02 -10.78 -1.86
CA PRO A 203 29.23 -11.35 -2.96
C PRO A 203 27.73 -11.48 -2.63
N ASP A 204 27.39 -11.54 -1.35
CA ASP A 204 26.05 -11.56 -0.77
C ASP A 204 25.38 -10.16 -0.75
N ARG A 205 26.15 -9.08 -0.97
CA ARG A 205 25.67 -7.69 -0.99
C ARG A 205 25.77 -7.09 -2.39
N PRO A 206 24.89 -7.47 -3.33
CA PRO A 206 24.93 -6.93 -4.68
C PRO A 206 24.65 -5.42 -4.72
N VAL A 207 25.34 -4.72 -5.62
CA VAL A 207 25.26 -3.27 -5.80
C VAL A 207 24.72 -2.95 -7.19
N LEU A 208 23.59 -2.24 -7.24
CA LEU A 208 23.05 -1.72 -8.48
C LEU A 208 23.98 -0.63 -9.03
N THR A 209 24.57 -0.89 -10.19
CA THR A 209 25.69 -0.12 -10.74
C THR A 209 25.37 0.39 -12.14
N THR A 210 25.54 1.68 -12.36
CA THR A 210 25.44 2.32 -13.67
C THR A 210 26.82 2.46 -14.30
N PHE A 211 26.97 1.99 -15.52
CA PHE A 211 28.14 2.20 -16.36
C PHE A 211 27.84 3.32 -17.36
N CYS A 212 28.56 4.43 -17.28
CA CYS A 212 28.32 5.62 -18.09
C CYS A 212 29.50 5.92 -19.01
N ARG A 213 29.22 6.25 -20.27
CA ARG A 213 30.12 6.98 -21.17
C ARG A 213 29.58 8.40 -21.33
N LEU A 214 30.27 9.38 -20.77
CA LEU A 214 29.84 10.77 -20.80
C LEU A 214 30.54 11.51 -21.94
N GLU A 215 29.76 12.23 -22.76
CA GLU A 215 30.28 13.14 -23.77
C GLU A 215 30.13 14.60 -23.32
N LEU A 216 31.18 15.12 -22.68
CA LEU A 216 31.19 16.45 -22.05
C LEU A 216 31.65 17.56 -23.02
N GLU A 217 32.19 17.22 -24.19
CA GLU A 217 32.78 18.21 -25.12
C GLU A 217 31.75 19.09 -25.83
N HIS A 218 30.51 18.61 -26.00
CA HIS A 218 29.44 19.36 -26.68
C HIS A 218 28.76 20.40 -25.78
N VAL A 219 28.95 20.33 -24.46
CA VAL A 219 28.36 21.27 -23.49
C VAL A 219 29.22 22.54 -23.34
N ARG A 220 30.51 22.47 -23.67
CA ARG A 220 31.48 23.58 -23.57
C ARG A 220 31.23 24.78 -24.51
N LYS A 221 30.24 24.71 -25.41
CA LYS A 221 29.97 25.75 -26.43
C LYS A 221 28.62 26.47 -26.25
N GLN A 222 27.90 26.21 -25.17
CA GLN A 222 26.65 26.92 -24.86
C GLN A 222 26.89 27.75 -23.60
N ASP A 223 27.15 29.04 -23.81
CA ASP A 223 27.40 30.04 -22.76
C ASP A 223 26.19 30.14 -21.81
N ASP A 224 26.30 29.48 -20.64
CA ASP A 224 25.60 29.77 -19.37
C ASP A 224 25.70 28.63 -18.33
N TYR A 225 26.34 27.50 -18.65
CA TYR A 225 26.55 26.41 -17.69
C TYR A 225 27.95 26.44 -17.07
N PRO A 226 28.10 26.31 -15.73
CA PRO A 226 29.39 26.06 -15.11
C PRO A 226 30.01 24.78 -15.69
N ASN A 227 31.34 24.71 -15.72
CA ASN A 227 32.11 23.55 -16.19
C ASN A 227 31.54 22.24 -15.60
N LEU A 228 30.76 21.50 -16.39
CA LEU A 228 30.15 20.25 -15.95
C LEU A 228 31.22 19.16 -15.96
N ASP A 229 31.74 18.85 -14.77
CA ASP A 229 32.53 17.65 -14.54
C ASP A 229 31.64 16.39 -14.46
N SER A 230 32.26 15.22 -14.52
CA SER A 230 31.54 13.95 -14.43
C SER A 230 30.77 13.79 -13.12
N GLU A 231 31.25 14.39 -12.04
CA GLU A 231 30.64 14.32 -10.71
C GLU A 231 29.35 15.12 -10.63
N THR A 232 29.32 16.32 -11.22
CA THR A 232 28.13 17.18 -11.30
C THR A 232 27.04 16.50 -12.14
N VAL A 233 27.41 15.87 -13.26
CA VAL A 233 26.45 15.13 -14.09
C VAL A 233 25.85 13.94 -13.34
N ILE A 234 26.67 13.18 -12.59
CA ILE A 234 26.19 12.05 -11.76
C ILE A 234 25.29 12.54 -10.61
N SER A 235 25.65 13.66 -9.98
CA SER A 235 24.85 14.31 -8.94
C SER A 235 23.45 14.68 -9.44
N LEU A 236 23.37 15.34 -10.60
CA LEU A 236 22.12 15.70 -11.26
C LEU A 236 21.31 14.46 -11.66
N ALA A 237 21.96 13.44 -12.24
CA ALA A 237 21.33 12.18 -12.60
C ALA A 237 20.70 11.50 -11.39
N ARG A 238 21.42 11.44 -10.26
CA ARG A 238 20.91 10.83 -9.03
C ARG A 238 19.76 11.64 -8.43
N LYS A 239 19.85 12.98 -8.43
CA LYS A 239 18.77 13.84 -7.96
C LYS A 239 17.50 13.63 -8.80
N HIS A 240 17.64 13.51 -10.11
CA HIS A 240 16.54 13.20 -11.01
C HIS A 240 15.95 11.81 -10.73
N LEU A 241 16.79 10.77 -10.63
CA LEU A 241 16.33 9.41 -10.31
C LEU A 241 15.63 9.33 -8.94
N LYS A 242 16.09 10.07 -7.92
CA LYS A 242 15.42 10.18 -6.62
C LYS A 242 14.03 10.81 -6.71
N GLY A 243 13.80 11.70 -7.68
CA GLY A 243 12.50 12.33 -7.92
C GLY A 243 11.53 11.47 -8.73
N THR A 244 12.05 10.52 -9.52
CA THR A 244 11.26 9.77 -10.51
C THR A 244 11.10 8.29 -10.18
N LEU A 245 12.09 7.66 -9.52
CA LEU A 245 12.12 6.22 -9.25
C LEU A 245 12.18 5.89 -7.74
N PRO A 246 11.70 4.70 -7.32
CA PRO A 246 11.82 4.19 -5.96
C PRO A 246 13.26 4.01 -5.49
N GLN A 247 13.50 4.15 -4.18
CA GLN A 247 14.85 4.11 -3.59
C GLN A 247 15.66 2.85 -3.93
N HIS A 248 15.04 1.68 -4.02
CA HIS A 248 15.71 0.42 -4.36
C HIS A 248 16.12 0.31 -5.84
N MET A 249 15.54 1.13 -6.72
CA MET A 249 15.88 1.23 -8.15
C MET A 249 16.95 2.29 -8.42
N ILE A 250 17.40 3.04 -7.39
CA ILE A 250 18.41 4.07 -7.55
C ILE A 250 19.79 3.42 -7.51
N PRO A 251 20.59 3.51 -8.58
CA PRO A 251 21.94 2.95 -8.60
C PRO A 251 22.79 3.55 -7.48
N ARG A 252 23.42 2.68 -6.70
CA ARG A 252 24.34 3.07 -5.62
C ARG A 252 25.74 3.33 -6.13
N ALA A 253 26.10 2.73 -7.26
CA ALA A 253 27.38 2.90 -7.92
C ALA A 253 27.24 3.53 -9.32
N PHE A 254 28.09 4.49 -9.67
CA PHE A 254 28.25 5.05 -11.00
C PHE A 254 29.72 4.90 -11.43
N LEU A 255 29.96 4.26 -12.56
CA LEU A 255 31.29 4.03 -13.12
C LEU A 255 31.40 4.74 -14.46
N VAL A 256 32.17 5.82 -14.50
CA VAL A 256 32.45 6.57 -15.74
C VAL A 256 33.57 5.88 -16.49
N MET A 257 33.31 5.52 -17.74
CA MET A 257 34.22 4.80 -18.61
C MET A 257 34.46 5.57 -19.91
N LYS A 258 35.68 5.46 -20.47
CA LYS A 258 36.01 6.07 -21.77
C LYS A 258 35.20 5.46 -22.91
N ASN A 259 35.02 4.14 -22.91
CA ASN A 259 34.24 3.40 -23.90
C ASN A 259 33.49 2.24 -23.23
N LEU A 260 32.24 1.99 -23.65
CA LEU A 260 31.51 0.79 -23.29
C LEU A 260 31.91 -0.35 -24.25
N PRO A 261 32.18 -1.57 -23.76
CA PRO A 261 32.62 -2.69 -24.61
C PRO A 261 31.47 -3.16 -25.53
N GLN A 262 31.60 -2.91 -26.83
CA GLN A 262 30.61 -3.32 -27.85
C GLN A 262 31.14 -4.46 -28.72
N ASN A 263 30.31 -5.49 -28.92
CA ASN A 263 30.39 -6.44 -30.03
C ASN A 263 28.97 -6.54 -30.61
N TYR A 264 28.57 -5.65 -31.54
CA TYR A 264 27.22 -5.56 -32.17
C TYR A 264 26.01 -5.34 -31.20
N LYS A 265 26.17 -5.61 -29.90
CA LYS A 265 25.40 -5.19 -28.72
C LYS A 265 26.39 -4.91 -27.58
N THR A 266 25.99 -4.12 -26.58
CA THR A 266 26.86 -3.89 -25.40
C THR A 266 26.98 -5.15 -24.56
N ASN A 267 28.21 -5.55 -24.24
CA ASN A 267 28.48 -6.79 -23.51
C ASN A 267 28.33 -6.58 -21.99
N ARG A 268 27.08 -6.67 -21.48
CA ARG A 268 26.75 -6.58 -20.04
C ARG A 268 27.58 -7.56 -19.19
N ARG A 269 27.84 -8.78 -19.69
CA ARG A 269 28.63 -9.81 -18.99
C ARG A 269 30.08 -9.35 -18.73
N LYS A 270 30.70 -8.68 -19.70
CA LYS A 270 32.08 -8.15 -19.58
C LYS A 270 32.15 -6.98 -18.60
N LEU A 271 31.16 -6.08 -18.63
CA LEU A 271 31.04 -4.98 -17.66
C LEU A 271 30.90 -5.50 -16.23
N ARG A 272 29.98 -6.45 -16.02
CA ARG A 272 29.75 -7.10 -14.73
C ARG A 272 31.00 -7.80 -14.21
N SER A 273 31.66 -8.60 -15.04
CA SER A 273 32.88 -9.33 -14.66
C SER A 273 34.02 -8.40 -14.24
N ASN A 274 34.19 -7.27 -14.93
CA ASN A 274 35.22 -6.28 -14.57
C ASN A 274 34.87 -5.52 -13.29
N ALA A 275 33.61 -5.12 -13.11
CA ALA A 275 33.17 -4.41 -11.91
C ALA A 275 33.14 -5.32 -10.67
N SER A 276 32.86 -6.62 -10.83
CA SER A 276 32.93 -7.61 -9.75
C SER A 276 34.33 -7.79 -9.17
N LYS A 277 35.39 -7.41 -9.89
CA LYS A 277 36.76 -7.39 -9.37
C LYS A 277 37.03 -6.22 -8.43
N LEU A 278 36.14 -5.24 -8.37
CA LEU A 278 36.21 -4.12 -7.43
C LEU A 278 35.57 -4.53 -6.10
N GLY A 279 36.15 -4.07 -4.99
CA GLY A 279 35.59 -4.29 -3.65
C GLY A 279 34.38 -3.40 -3.39
N TYR A 280 33.56 -3.77 -2.41
CA TYR A 280 32.31 -3.09 -2.06
C TYR A 280 32.52 -1.59 -1.78
N LYS A 281 33.57 -1.25 -1.02
CA LYS A 281 33.93 0.15 -0.73
C LYS A 281 34.35 0.92 -1.98
N ALA A 282 35.09 0.29 -2.90
CA ALA A 282 35.57 0.94 -4.12
C ALA A 282 34.42 1.25 -5.10
N LEU A 283 33.43 0.35 -5.19
CA LEU A 283 32.21 0.56 -5.99
C LEU A 283 31.35 1.73 -5.46
N LEU A 284 31.27 1.91 -4.14
CA LEU A 284 30.51 3.02 -3.56
C LEU A 284 31.28 4.35 -3.63
N ALA A 285 32.62 4.31 -3.50
CA ALA A 285 33.47 5.49 -3.58
C ALA A 285 33.44 6.16 -4.96
N SER A 286 33.16 5.42 -6.04
CA SER A 286 33.06 5.97 -7.40
C SER A 286 31.86 6.90 -7.62
N SER A 287 31.06 7.13 -6.58
CA SER A 287 29.68 7.62 -6.70
C SER A 287 29.35 8.77 -5.77
N LEU A 288 30.25 9.20 -4.89
CA LEU A 288 29.96 10.22 -3.89
C LEU A 288 30.35 11.61 -4.42
N PRO A 289 29.39 12.54 -4.65
CA PRO A 289 29.65 13.93 -4.31
C PRO A 289 29.78 14.01 -2.79
N VAL A 290 30.82 14.70 -2.33
CA VAL A 290 30.91 15.20 -0.95
C VAL A 290 29.62 15.99 -0.67
N SER A 291 28.77 15.51 0.22
CA SER A 291 27.64 16.30 0.71
C SER A 291 28.19 17.40 1.63
N ASP A 292 27.73 18.63 1.48
CA ASP A 292 28.13 19.79 2.29
C ASP A 292 27.84 19.67 3.80
N ASN A 293 27.20 18.58 4.25
CA ASN A 293 27.19 18.18 5.66
C ASN A 293 27.59 16.71 5.77
N PRO A 294 28.67 16.36 6.50
CA PRO A 294 28.96 14.97 6.82
C PRO A 294 27.86 14.42 7.74
N LEU A 295 27.37 13.21 7.43
CA LEU A 295 26.47 12.48 8.33
C LEU A 295 27.23 12.19 9.63
N VAL A 296 26.97 12.97 10.68
CA VAL A 296 27.61 12.78 11.98
C VAL A 296 27.06 11.49 12.59
N PRO A 297 27.90 10.49 12.88
CA PRO A 297 27.43 9.22 13.42
C PRO A 297 26.90 9.38 14.85
N PRO A 298 25.95 8.53 15.29
CA PRO A 298 25.52 8.42 16.69
C PRO A 298 26.72 8.37 17.64
N ALA A 299 26.74 9.20 18.67
CA ALA A 299 27.89 9.39 19.55
C ALA A 299 27.59 9.21 21.05
N ASN A 300 26.37 9.50 21.51
CA ASN A 300 25.98 9.33 22.93
C ASN A 300 25.54 7.89 23.22
N ASP A 301 25.55 7.45 24.48
CA ASP A 301 25.25 6.05 24.87
C ASP A 301 23.92 5.51 24.32
N ASN A 302 22.86 6.34 24.28
CA ASN A 302 21.53 5.94 23.80
C ASN A 302 21.32 6.11 22.29
N GLU A 303 22.12 6.95 21.61
CA GLU A 303 21.91 7.26 20.19
C GLU A 303 22.11 6.04 19.27
N PRO A 304 23.16 5.19 19.43
CA PRO A 304 23.33 3.97 18.65
C PRO A 304 22.17 2.97 18.84
N MET A 305 21.74 2.77 20.09
CA MET A 305 20.62 1.87 20.40
C MET A 305 19.34 2.32 19.70
N LEU A 306 19.05 3.62 19.75
CA LEU A 306 17.87 4.18 19.10
C LEU A 306 17.98 4.14 17.57
N ALA A 307 19.19 4.36 17.01
CA ALA A 307 19.44 4.23 15.58
C ALA A 307 19.25 2.79 15.05
N GLU A 308 19.63 1.78 15.84
CA GLU A 308 19.37 0.37 15.52
C GLU A 308 17.87 0.05 15.50
N LEU A 309 17.12 0.57 16.48
CA LEU A 309 15.66 0.41 16.52
C LEU A 309 14.99 1.08 15.31
N TRP A 310 15.42 2.29 14.95
CA TRP A 310 14.92 2.99 13.76
C TRP A 310 15.20 2.20 12.49
N ALA A 311 16.41 1.68 12.33
CA ALA A 311 16.80 0.88 11.17
C ALA A 311 15.90 -0.34 10.99
N GLY A 312 15.61 -1.08 12.06
CA GLY A 312 14.73 -2.25 12.02
C GLY A 312 13.27 -1.90 11.73
N ILE A 313 12.75 -0.79 12.28
CA ILE A 313 11.35 -0.39 12.11
C ILE A 313 11.09 0.24 10.73
N LEU A 314 12.04 1.05 10.24
CA LEU A 314 11.94 1.78 8.98
C LEU A 314 12.48 0.99 7.78
N ASP A 315 12.99 -0.23 8.00
CA ASP A 315 13.65 -1.08 7.01
C ASP A 315 14.81 -0.34 6.28
N GLN A 316 15.68 0.29 7.08
CA GLN A 316 16.84 1.06 6.61
C GLN A 316 18.16 0.50 7.15
N ASP A 317 19.25 0.84 6.47
CA ASP A 317 20.59 0.52 6.95
C ASP A 317 20.96 1.52 8.07
N VAL A 318 21.41 1.02 9.23
CA VAL A 318 21.85 1.84 10.38
C VAL A 318 22.89 2.88 9.94
N THR A 319 23.72 2.55 8.95
CA THR A 319 24.74 3.47 8.43
C THR A 319 24.17 4.72 7.72
N GLY A 320 22.88 4.72 7.39
CA GLY A 320 22.16 5.88 6.84
C GLY A 320 21.53 6.80 7.89
N ILE A 321 21.63 6.47 9.18
CA ILE A 321 21.01 7.21 10.29
C ILE A 321 22.10 7.95 11.07
N GLY A 322 22.09 9.28 10.98
CA GLY A 322 23.00 10.16 11.72
C GLY A 322 22.31 10.87 12.88
N ARG A 323 23.08 11.60 13.69
CA ARG A 323 22.59 12.34 14.86
C ARG A 323 21.47 13.35 14.55
N GLN A 324 21.55 13.96 13.37
CA GLN A 324 20.58 14.96 12.89
C GLN A 324 19.51 14.35 11.96
N SER A 325 19.45 13.03 11.85
CA SER A 325 18.40 12.37 11.09
C SER A 325 17.03 12.59 11.73
N ASP A 326 16.05 12.90 10.88
CA ASP A 326 14.65 13.09 11.26
C ASP A 326 13.85 11.82 10.99
N PHE A 327 13.19 11.29 12.02
CA PHE A 327 12.40 10.06 11.99
C PHE A 327 11.29 10.10 10.93
N LEU A 328 10.58 11.23 10.83
CA LEU A 328 9.47 11.42 9.89
C LEU A 328 9.99 11.60 8.46
N ALA A 329 11.12 12.30 8.30
CA ALA A 329 11.77 12.47 7.00
C ALA A 329 12.29 11.14 6.43
N LEU A 330 12.80 10.26 7.31
CA LEU A 330 13.20 8.89 6.96
C LEU A 330 12.02 7.95 6.72
N GLY A 331 10.79 8.43 6.91
CA GLY A 331 9.57 7.72 6.55
C GLY A 331 8.84 7.07 7.70
N GLY A 332 9.19 7.42 8.94
CA GLY A 332 8.39 7.13 10.11
C GLY A 332 7.02 7.81 10.05
N ASP A 333 6.04 7.12 10.62
CA ASP A 333 4.66 7.55 10.76
C ASP A 333 4.17 7.18 12.17
N SER A 334 2.88 7.40 12.46
CA SER A 334 2.32 7.09 13.77
C SER A 334 2.40 5.61 14.14
N LEU A 335 2.32 4.68 13.17
CA LEU A 335 2.41 3.24 13.43
C LEU A 335 3.87 2.82 13.70
N ALA A 336 4.81 3.33 12.91
CA ALA A 336 6.23 3.16 13.14
C ALA A 336 6.65 3.73 14.51
N ALA A 337 6.07 4.86 14.92
CA ALA A 337 6.32 5.44 16.23
C ALA A 337 5.73 4.61 17.38
N ILE A 338 4.53 4.04 17.23
CA ILE A 338 3.97 3.06 18.21
C ILE A 338 4.92 1.86 18.36
N ARG A 339 5.39 1.29 17.23
CA ARG A 339 6.37 0.20 17.25
C ARG A 339 7.69 0.61 17.88
N LEU A 340 8.12 1.86 17.69
CA LEU A 340 9.33 2.40 18.28
C LEU A 340 9.21 2.55 19.79
N VAL A 341 8.08 3.03 20.32
CA VAL A 341 7.82 3.06 21.77
C VAL A 341 7.93 1.67 22.38
N ALA A 342 7.25 0.68 21.78
CA ALA A 342 7.28 -0.71 22.24
C ALA A 342 8.71 -1.29 22.21
N ALA A 343 9.43 -1.12 21.10
CA ALA A 343 10.78 -1.63 20.96
C ALA A 343 11.78 -0.92 21.90
N SER A 344 11.59 0.39 22.15
CA SER A 344 12.42 1.17 23.06
C SER A 344 12.28 0.71 24.51
N ARG A 345 11.05 0.37 24.94
CA ARG A 345 10.78 -0.21 26.27
C ARG A 345 11.56 -1.50 26.51
N SER A 346 11.64 -2.38 25.51
CA SER A 346 12.42 -3.63 25.59
C SER A 346 13.93 -3.40 25.81
N LYS A 347 14.41 -2.18 25.54
CA LYS A 347 15.78 -1.73 25.72
C LYS A 347 15.95 -0.77 26.91
N ASN A 348 14.95 -0.67 27.79
CA ASN A 348 14.90 0.25 28.93
C ASN A 348 15.00 1.74 28.55
N LEU A 349 14.55 2.11 27.34
CA LEU A 349 14.45 3.48 26.88
C LEU A 349 13.01 3.97 27.05
N GLY A 350 12.80 4.92 27.96
CA GLY A 350 11.49 5.51 28.24
C GLY A 350 11.15 6.58 27.20
N LEU A 351 10.32 6.23 26.22
CA LEU A 351 9.83 7.17 25.21
C LEU A 351 8.30 7.11 25.15
N THR A 352 7.67 8.28 24.96
CA THR A 352 6.25 8.38 24.62
C THR A 352 6.06 8.69 23.15
N MET A 353 4.85 8.43 22.65
CA MET A 353 4.46 8.82 21.29
C MET A 353 4.59 10.33 21.07
N GLN A 354 4.30 11.12 22.11
CA GLN A 354 4.42 12.57 22.07
C GLN A 354 5.88 13.00 21.93
N ASP A 355 6.81 12.35 22.63
CA ASP A 355 8.25 12.65 22.54
C ASP A 355 8.77 12.43 21.12
N ILE A 356 8.37 11.31 20.49
CA ILE A 356 8.81 10.95 19.14
C ILE A 356 8.34 12.00 18.11
N LEU A 357 7.08 12.44 18.21
CA LEU A 357 6.51 13.38 17.23
C LEU A 357 6.89 14.84 17.49
N ARG A 358 7.16 15.24 18.75
CA ARG A 358 7.63 16.60 19.08
C ARG A 358 9.13 16.77 18.83
N CYS A 359 9.91 15.71 19.04
CA CYS A 359 11.36 15.70 18.90
C CYS A 359 11.82 14.59 17.94
N PRO A 360 11.49 14.69 16.63
CA PRO A 360 11.76 13.63 15.67
C PRO A 360 13.24 13.48 15.28
N ILE A 361 14.14 14.32 15.80
CA ILE A 361 15.58 14.26 15.52
C ILE A 361 16.26 13.27 16.48
N LEU A 362 17.08 12.36 15.94
CA LEU A 362 17.71 11.27 16.71
C LEU A 362 18.39 11.76 18.00
N GLN A 363 19.25 12.77 17.93
CA GLN A 363 19.96 13.28 19.12
C GLN A 363 18.99 13.81 20.18
N ASN A 364 17.97 14.57 19.80
CA ASN A 364 17.00 15.17 20.72
C ASN A 364 16.12 14.07 21.34
N MET A 365 15.75 13.07 20.55
CA MET A 365 14.99 11.91 21.01
C MET A 365 15.80 11.07 22.00
N ALA A 366 17.10 10.88 21.74
CA ALA A 366 18.00 10.15 22.62
C ALA A 366 18.25 10.89 23.95
N GLU A 367 18.24 12.22 23.95
CA GLU A 367 18.29 13.05 25.17
C GLU A 367 17.03 12.89 26.02
N LEU A 368 15.85 12.83 25.39
CA LEU A 368 14.59 12.57 26.08
C LEU A 368 14.44 11.13 26.57
N ALA A 369 15.15 10.18 25.94
CA ALA A 369 15.12 8.77 26.29
C ALA A 369 15.83 8.43 27.63
N ILE A 370 16.32 9.44 28.37
CA ILE A 370 17.10 9.26 29.61
C ILE A 370 16.22 9.41 30.86
N VAL A 371 16.16 8.30 31.61
CA VAL A 371 15.76 8.15 33.02
C VAL A 371 14.37 8.69 33.39
N GLY A 372 13.40 7.78 33.33
CA GLY A 372 12.15 7.86 34.07
C GLY A 372 11.80 6.46 34.55
N SER A 373 12.08 6.22 35.83
CA SER A 373 11.57 5.12 36.64
C SER A 373 10.27 4.53 36.10
N THR A 374 10.24 3.22 35.93
CA THR A 374 9.00 2.41 35.89
C THR A 374 8.14 2.56 37.16
N ASP A 375 8.49 3.46 38.09
CA ASP A 375 7.60 4.01 39.10
C ASP A 375 6.85 5.24 38.55
N VAL A 376 5.92 5.02 37.63
CA VAL A 376 4.59 5.52 37.98
C VAL A 376 4.17 4.54 39.05
N GLY A 377 4.40 4.91 40.31
CA GLY A 377 4.05 4.04 41.42
C GLY A 377 2.65 3.49 41.17
N ASP A 378 2.45 2.25 41.58
CA ASP A 378 1.21 1.84 42.22
C ASP A 378 0.87 2.91 43.28
N THR A 379 0.39 4.06 42.83
CA THR A 379 -0.19 5.08 43.66
C THR A 379 -1.49 4.44 44.03
N ALA A 380 -1.42 3.78 45.19
CA ALA A 380 -2.48 3.11 45.92
C ALA A 380 -3.82 3.34 45.25
N THR A 381 -4.39 2.27 44.71
CA THR A 381 -5.80 2.19 44.35
C THR A 381 -6.59 2.88 45.46
N THR A 382 -6.93 4.15 45.25
CA THR A 382 -7.83 4.86 46.14
C THR A 382 -9.14 4.08 46.08
N ASP A 383 -9.78 3.87 47.23
CA ASP A 383 -11.01 3.06 47.34
C ASP A 383 -12.11 3.44 46.32
N ASP A 384 -12.04 4.62 45.71
CA ASP A 384 -12.93 5.04 44.62
C ASP A 384 -12.71 4.32 43.26
N ALA A 385 -11.54 3.73 42.98
CA ALA A 385 -11.34 2.90 41.78
C ALA A 385 -12.06 1.55 41.88
N LYS A 386 -12.36 1.09 43.11
CA LYS A 386 -13.15 -0.13 43.37
C LYS A 386 -14.66 0.07 43.11
N LYS A 387 -15.14 1.31 42.94
CA LYS A 387 -16.56 1.59 42.63
C LYS A 387 -16.99 1.14 41.23
N TYR A 388 -16.04 0.87 40.33
CA TYR A 388 -16.31 0.55 38.92
C TYR A 388 -15.84 -0.84 38.50
N LEU A 389 -15.33 -1.65 39.43
CA LEU A 389 -14.86 -3.02 39.19
C LEU A 389 -15.59 -3.97 40.14
N TYR A 390 -16.70 -4.55 39.69
CA TYR A 390 -17.36 -5.61 40.44
C TYR A 390 -16.76 -6.95 40.01
N TRP A 391 -16.03 -7.60 40.92
CA TRP A 391 -15.81 -9.04 40.85
C TRP A 391 -17.04 -9.73 41.43
N HIS A 392 -18.01 -10.04 40.59
CA HIS A 392 -19.15 -10.85 41.01
C HIS A 392 -18.97 -12.27 40.48
N HIS A 393 -18.66 -13.22 41.37
CA HIS A 393 -18.57 -14.65 41.05
C HIS A 393 -17.70 -14.95 39.80
N ASN A 394 -16.44 -14.47 39.78
CA ASN A 394 -15.47 -14.62 38.67
C ASN A 394 -15.85 -13.91 37.35
N THR A 395 -16.80 -12.98 37.35
CA THR A 395 -17.13 -12.13 36.20
C THR A 395 -16.65 -10.71 36.45
N ILE A 396 -16.04 -10.09 35.44
CA ILE A 396 -15.60 -8.68 35.50
C ILE A 396 -16.68 -7.81 34.87
N ILE A 397 -17.17 -6.81 35.59
CA ILE A 397 -18.12 -5.81 35.08
C ILE A 397 -17.44 -4.45 35.12
N LEU A 398 -17.34 -3.81 33.96
CA LEU A 398 -16.77 -2.49 33.78
C LEU A 398 -17.65 -1.68 32.82
N ARG A 399 -17.66 -0.35 32.95
CA ARG A 399 -18.35 0.49 31.96
C ARG A 399 -17.73 0.31 30.58
N ALA A 400 -18.55 0.18 29.53
CA ALA A 400 -18.06 0.13 28.16
C ALA A 400 -17.43 1.49 27.76
N THR A 401 -16.42 1.46 26.87
CA THR A 401 -15.90 2.71 26.30
C THR A 401 -16.96 3.38 25.42
N ASP A 402 -16.88 4.69 25.17
CA ASP A 402 -17.87 5.36 24.31
C ASP A 402 -17.98 4.70 22.91
N PHE A 403 -16.88 4.21 22.35
CA PHE A 403 -16.88 3.45 21.11
C PHE A 403 -17.66 2.13 21.25
N GLN A 404 -17.42 1.37 22.32
CA GLN A 404 -18.16 0.13 22.58
C GLN A 404 -19.64 0.37 22.89
N GLU A 405 -19.98 1.39 23.69
CA GLU A 405 -21.36 1.80 23.95
C GLU A 405 -22.06 2.08 22.62
N TRP A 406 -21.43 2.86 21.74
CA TRP A 406 -21.97 3.16 20.41
C TRP A 406 -22.10 1.90 19.56
N ALA A 407 -21.03 1.11 19.42
CA ALA A 407 -21.02 -0.08 18.57
C ALA A 407 -22.05 -1.14 18.99
N ALA A 408 -22.15 -1.41 20.29
CA ALA A 408 -23.13 -2.35 20.84
C ALA A 408 -24.57 -1.84 20.65
N SER A 409 -24.79 -0.52 20.78
CA SER A 409 -26.12 0.08 20.56
C SER A 409 -26.58 -0.08 19.12
N VAL A 410 -25.70 0.19 18.14
CA VAL A 410 -26.02 0.03 16.71
C VAL A 410 -26.39 -1.42 16.39
N GLY A 411 -25.57 -2.38 16.85
CA GLY A 411 -25.84 -3.81 16.67
C GLY A 411 -27.15 -4.28 17.31
N ALA A 412 -27.55 -3.69 18.44
CA ALA A 412 -28.81 -3.98 19.12
C ALA A 412 -30.03 -3.33 18.46
N ILE A 413 -29.87 -2.19 17.78
CA ILE A 413 -30.99 -1.46 17.16
C ILE A 413 -31.31 -2.00 15.77
N ASN A 414 -30.30 -2.19 14.92
CA ASN A 414 -30.51 -2.56 13.51
C ASN A 414 -29.54 -3.61 12.97
N GLY A 415 -28.69 -4.17 13.83
CA GLY A 415 -27.72 -5.19 13.43
C GLY A 415 -26.47 -4.65 12.74
N GLY A 416 -26.32 -3.33 12.65
CA GLY A 416 -25.09 -2.73 12.12
C GLY A 416 -23.89 -3.02 13.01
N TRP A 417 -22.72 -3.13 12.37
CA TRP A 417 -21.43 -3.43 13.04
C TRP A 417 -21.43 -4.77 13.78
N ILE A 418 -22.28 -5.70 13.33
CA ILE A 418 -22.09 -7.14 13.49
C ILE A 418 -21.36 -7.61 12.23
N ASP A 419 -20.08 -7.88 12.39
CA ASP A 419 -19.16 -8.13 11.29
C ASP A 419 -18.72 -9.59 11.27
N HIS A 420 -18.11 -9.99 10.16
CA HIS A 420 -17.66 -11.34 9.94
C HIS A 420 -16.18 -11.34 9.53
N LEU A 421 -15.34 -11.98 10.35
CA LEU A 421 -13.98 -12.33 9.95
C LEU A 421 -14.03 -13.69 9.26
N VAL A 422 -13.56 -13.74 8.02
CA VAL A 422 -13.68 -14.92 7.15
C VAL A 422 -12.28 -15.45 6.84
N TYR A 423 -12.07 -16.74 7.07
CA TYR A 423 -10.83 -17.46 6.78
C TYR A 423 -11.09 -18.60 5.81
N ASP A 424 -10.59 -18.49 4.59
CA ASP A 424 -10.71 -19.50 3.54
C ASP A 424 -9.49 -20.42 3.56
N PHE A 425 -9.70 -21.69 3.91
CA PHE A 425 -8.68 -22.72 3.97
C PHE A 425 -8.67 -23.56 2.69
N ARG A 426 -7.47 -23.75 2.12
CA ARG A 426 -7.23 -24.68 1.01
C ARG A 426 -6.18 -25.71 1.43
N GLY A 427 -6.55 -26.99 1.34
CA GLY A 427 -5.74 -28.13 1.78
C GLY A 427 -6.48 -29.02 2.78
N GLN A 428 -5.79 -30.02 3.32
CA GLN A 428 -6.37 -30.92 4.32
C GLN A 428 -6.45 -30.24 5.68
N LEU A 429 -7.68 -30.02 6.14
CA LEU A 429 -7.98 -29.33 7.40
C LEU A 429 -8.43 -30.33 8.46
N ASP A 430 -7.77 -30.32 9.62
CA ASP A 430 -8.24 -31.04 10.81
C ASP A 430 -9.34 -30.23 11.49
N LEU A 431 -10.58 -30.69 11.33
CA LEU A 431 -11.76 -30.00 11.84
C LEU A 431 -11.81 -29.99 13.37
N GLN A 432 -11.36 -31.06 14.03
CA GLN A 432 -11.36 -31.13 15.49
C GLN A 432 -10.30 -30.20 16.07
N GLN A 433 -9.12 -30.16 15.43
CA GLN A 433 -8.07 -29.24 15.84
C GLN A 433 -8.50 -27.78 15.61
N LEU A 434 -9.17 -27.48 14.50
CA LEU A 434 -9.70 -26.13 14.24
C LEU A 434 -10.75 -25.71 15.29
N GLU A 435 -11.70 -26.58 15.61
CA GLU A 435 -12.70 -26.30 16.65
C GLU A 435 -12.05 -26.05 18.02
N ARG A 436 -11.08 -26.89 18.42
CA ARG A 436 -10.28 -26.67 19.64
C ARG A 436 -9.51 -25.36 19.61
N SER A 437 -9.00 -24.97 18.45
CA SER A 437 -8.26 -23.72 18.27
C SER A 437 -9.17 -22.51 18.40
N CYS A 438 -10.39 -22.58 17.87
CA CYS A 438 -11.41 -21.54 18.06
C CYS A 438 -11.77 -21.39 19.55
N LYS A 439 -11.93 -22.52 20.26
CA LYS A 439 -12.17 -22.51 21.72
C LYS A 439 -10.98 -21.90 22.47
N GLY A 440 -9.75 -22.30 22.15
CA GLY A 440 -8.52 -21.75 22.73
C GLY A 440 -8.38 -20.25 22.46
N LEU A 441 -8.83 -19.76 21.31
CA LEU A 441 -8.82 -18.34 20.98
C LEU A 441 -9.75 -17.54 21.91
N VAL A 442 -10.94 -18.07 22.17
CA VAL A 442 -11.91 -17.48 23.11
C VAL A 442 -11.39 -17.52 24.55
N GLU A 443 -10.66 -18.56 24.95
CA GLU A 443 -10.02 -18.67 26.26
C GLU A 443 -8.84 -17.70 26.42
N ALA A 444 -8.02 -17.55 25.38
CA ALA A 444 -6.87 -16.64 25.38
C ALA A 444 -7.30 -15.16 25.46
N HIS A 445 -8.39 -14.79 24.79
CA HIS A 445 -8.77 -13.38 24.62
C HIS A 445 -10.10 -13.04 25.28
N SER A 446 -10.06 -12.32 26.39
CA SER A 446 -11.26 -12.02 27.18
C SER A 446 -12.32 -11.24 26.43
N ILE A 447 -11.94 -10.42 25.45
CA ILE A 447 -12.87 -9.62 24.66
C ILE A 447 -13.85 -10.46 23.82
N LEU A 448 -13.43 -11.67 23.42
CA LEU A 448 -14.25 -12.61 22.66
C LEU A 448 -15.38 -13.22 23.50
N ARG A 449 -15.24 -13.18 24.82
CA ARG A 449 -16.22 -13.65 25.80
C ARG A 449 -16.87 -12.52 26.61
N THR A 450 -16.84 -11.32 26.05
CA THR A 450 -17.48 -10.13 26.61
C THR A 450 -18.90 -9.98 26.07
N VAL A 451 -19.85 -9.74 26.98
CA VAL A 451 -21.24 -9.41 26.66
C VAL A 451 -21.51 -7.95 27.04
N PHE A 452 -22.23 -7.21 26.20
CA PHE A 452 -22.58 -5.81 26.46
C PHE A 452 -24.01 -5.73 27.01
N GLU A 453 -24.18 -5.18 28.19
CA GLU A 453 -25.46 -5.15 28.91
C GLU A 453 -25.85 -3.72 29.28
N LEU A 454 -27.14 -3.38 29.15
CA LEU A 454 -27.68 -2.11 29.58
C LEU A 454 -28.00 -2.17 31.09
N ILE A 455 -27.31 -1.34 31.87
CA ILE A 455 -27.50 -1.19 33.33
C ILE A 455 -27.60 0.33 33.62
N ASP A 456 -28.70 0.77 34.23
CA ASP A 456 -28.93 2.17 34.60
C ASP A 456 -28.65 3.17 33.47
N ASP A 457 -29.27 2.94 32.31
CA ASP A 457 -29.14 3.75 31.07
C ASP A 457 -27.72 3.84 30.49
N ARG A 458 -26.82 2.93 30.89
CA ARG A 458 -25.44 2.83 30.39
C ARG A 458 -25.11 1.42 29.98
N ILE A 459 -24.25 1.28 28.99
CA ILE A 459 -23.78 -0.03 28.55
C ILE A 459 -22.52 -0.40 29.33
N TYR A 460 -22.55 -1.56 29.95
CA TYR A 460 -21.42 -2.17 30.64
C TYR A 460 -20.90 -3.36 29.83
N MET A 461 -19.59 -3.54 29.88
CA MET A 461 -18.96 -4.78 29.43
C MET A 461 -18.96 -5.78 30.60
N ARG A 462 -19.49 -6.97 30.35
CA ARG A 462 -19.48 -8.11 31.26
C ARG A 462 -18.56 -9.18 30.67
N VAL A 463 -17.40 -9.36 31.27
CA VAL A 463 -16.40 -10.34 30.83
C VAL A 463 -16.59 -11.63 31.60
N HIS A 464 -17.05 -12.66 30.91
CA HIS A 464 -17.26 -13.98 31.52
C HIS A 464 -15.92 -14.71 31.71
N HIS A 465 -15.82 -15.51 32.78
CA HIS A 465 -14.67 -16.39 32.99
C HIS A 465 -14.54 -17.44 31.87
N ALA A 466 -15.66 -18.04 31.50
CA ALA A 466 -15.77 -18.99 30.42
C ALA A 466 -17.10 -18.77 29.69
N GLN A 467 -17.11 -19.05 28.39
CA GLN A 467 -18.30 -18.94 27.56
C GLN A 467 -18.32 -20.10 26.57
N ASN A 468 -19.45 -20.80 26.50
CA ASN A 468 -19.64 -21.81 25.46
C ASN A 468 -20.02 -21.09 24.17
N VAL A 469 -19.13 -21.12 23.18
CA VAL A 469 -19.33 -20.46 21.89
C VAL A 469 -19.77 -21.50 20.86
N PRO A 470 -20.90 -21.29 20.16
CA PRO A 470 -21.35 -22.23 19.14
C PRO A 470 -20.33 -22.36 18.00
N PHE A 471 -20.04 -23.60 17.62
CA PHE A 471 -19.29 -23.96 16.42
C PHE A 471 -20.20 -24.80 15.52
N ARG A 472 -20.70 -24.21 14.43
CA ARG A 472 -21.67 -24.86 13.54
C ARG A 472 -20.99 -25.27 12.24
N ILE A 473 -21.26 -26.48 11.77
CA ILE A 473 -20.73 -26.99 10.50
C ILE A 473 -21.86 -27.01 9.48
N HIS A 474 -21.59 -26.39 8.33
CA HIS A 474 -22.47 -26.32 7.16
C HIS A 474 -21.83 -27.08 6.01
N HIS A 475 -22.64 -27.79 5.23
CA HIS A 475 -22.21 -28.49 4.03
C HIS A 475 -22.75 -27.76 2.80
N SER A 476 -21.87 -27.44 1.85
CA SER A 476 -22.24 -26.85 0.57
C SER A 476 -21.32 -27.37 -0.53
N THR A 477 -21.61 -27.07 -1.79
CA THR A 477 -20.62 -27.19 -2.87
C THR A 477 -19.69 -25.98 -2.91
N ILE A 478 -18.62 -26.05 -3.71
CA ILE A 478 -17.69 -24.92 -3.92
C ILE A 478 -18.43 -23.71 -4.50
N ASP A 479 -19.27 -23.92 -5.51
CA ASP A 479 -20.01 -22.85 -6.20
C ASP A 479 -21.08 -22.20 -5.30
N GLU A 480 -21.57 -22.92 -4.29
CA GLU A 480 -22.58 -22.42 -3.35
C GLU A 480 -21.98 -21.73 -2.11
N THR A 481 -20.66 -21.72 -1.95
CA THR A 481 -19.98 -21.20 -0.74
C THR A 481 -20.39 -19.76 -0.43
N GLU A 482 -20.43 -18.88 -1.43
CA GLU A 482 -20.84 -17.49 -1.25
C GLU A 482 -22.33 -17.35 -0.92
N THR A 483 -23.17 -18.20 -1.52
CA THR A 483 -24.61 -18.22 -1.24
C THR A 483 -24.87 -18.69 0.19
N GLN A 484 -24.13 -19.68 0.66
CA GLN A 484 -24.21 -20.15 2.05
C GLN A 484 -23.66 -19.11 3.02
N SER A 485 -22.57 -18.42 2.68
CA SER A 485 -22.01 -17.32 3.48
C SER A 485 -23.05 -16.21 3.67
N ASN A 486 -23.71 -15.78 2.59
CA ASN A 486 -24.79 -14.79 2.64
C ASN A 486 -25.97 -15.21 3.53
N LYS A 487 -26.34 -16.50 3.56
CA LYS A 487 -27.35 -17.02 4.48
C LYS A 487 -26.89 -16.91 5.93
N ILE A 488 -25.63 -17.24 6.22
CA ILE A 488 -25.05 -17.13 7.57
C ILE A 488 -25.04 -15.67 8.03
N TYR A 489 -24.61 -14.74 7.17
CA TYR A 489 -24.62 -13.31 7.47
C TYR A 489 -26.01 -12.74 7.75
N ALA A 490 -27.05 -13.39 7.21
CA ALA A 490 -28.43 -12.98 7.40
C ALA A 490 -29.08 -13.50 8.70
N ILE A 491 -28.44 -14.45 9.40
CA ILE A 491 -28.97 -15.05 10.64
C ILE A 491 -28.64 -14.16 11.84
N ASP A 492 -29.64 -13.94 12.70
CA ASP A 492 -29.52 -13.21 13.97
C ASP A 492 -28.79 -11.87 13.82
N ARG A 493 -29.12 -11.12 12.76
CA ARG A 493 -28.46 -9.84 12.43
C ARG A 493 -28.52 -8.84 13.56
N ILE A 494 -29.61 -8.84 14.33
CA ILE A 494 -29.76 -7.98 15.50
C ILE A 494 -29.25 -8.77 16.70
N SER A 495 -28.31 -8.17 17.45
CA SER A 495 -27.86 -8.74 18.71
C SER A 495 -28.38 -7.93 19.88
N PRO A 496 -29.39 -8.40 20.61
CA PRO A 496 -29.86 -7.75 21.82
C PRO A 496 -28.73 -7.57 22.84
N LEU A 497 -28.72 -6.43 23.53
CA LEU A 497 -27.86 -6.24 24.69
C LEU A 497 -28.15 -7.33 25.74
N GLY A 498 -27.11 -7.79 26.43
CA GLY A 498 -27.15 -8.90 27.38
C GLY A 498 -26.98 -10.28 26.77
N SER A 499 -26.89 -10.40 25.43
CA SER A 499 -26.70 -11.68 24.74
C SER A 499 -25.27 -11.87 24.19
N PRO A 500 -24.73 -13.09 24.23
CA PRO A 500 -23.57 -13.50 23.43
C PRO A 500 -23.70 -13.19 21.94
N ILE A 501 -22.71 -12.48 21.37
CA ILE A 501 -22.65 -12.20 19.92
C ILE A 501 -21.80 -13.23 19.18
N LEU A 502 -20.66 -13.60 19.79
CA LEU A 502 -19.63 -14.41 19.14
C LEU A 502 -20.17 -15.77 18.68
N GLN A 503 -19.91 -16.12 17.43
CA GLN A 503 -20.26 -17.39 16.84
C GLN A 503 -19.24 -17.81 15.78
N PHE A 504 -18.99 -19.11 15.66
CA PHE A 504 -18.20 -19.70 14.59
C PHE A 504 -19.08 -20.57 13.69
N ASP A 505 -18.98 -20.35 12.38
CA ASP A 505 -19.62 -21.17 11.36
C ASP A 505 -18.55 -21.66 10.37
N LEU A 506 -18.46 -22.96 10.17
CA LEU A 506 -17.56 -23.59 9.22
C LEU A 506 -18.37 -24.10 8.02
N ILE A 507 -18.09 -23.58 6.82
CA ILE A 507 -18.59 -24.13 5.57
C ILE A 507 -17.58 -25.14 5.04
N LYS A 508 -18.03 -26.38 4.86
CA LYS A 508 -17.28 -27.45 4.20
C LYS A 508 -17.76 -27.60 2.77
N ALA A 509 -17.00 -27.02 1.83
CA ALA A 509 -17.30 -27.02 0.41
C ALA A 509 -16.78 -28.26 -0.32
N SER A 510 -15.62 -28.79 0.11
CA SER A 510 -15.03 -30.03 -0.38
C SER A 510 -14.08 -30.62 0.68
N PRO A 511 -13.45 -31.80 0.45
CA PRO A 511 -12.42 -32.32 1.36
C PRO A 511 -11.20 -31.40 1.55
N THR A 512 -10.98 -30.44 0.66
CA THR A 512 -9.83 -29.53 0.67
C THR A 512 -10.18 -28.05 0.65
N ARG A 513 -11.47 -27.70 0.72
CA ARG A 513 -11.96 -26.31 0.66
C ARG A 513 -12.93 -26.06 1.80
N HIS A 514 -12.53 -25.18 2.70
CA HIS A 514 -13.30 -24.83 3.88
C HIS A 514 -13.29 -23.32 4.09
N ARG A 515 -14.37 -22.77 4.63
CA ARG A 515 -14.46 -21.36 5.04
C ARG A 515 -14.89 -21.28 6.49
N LEU A 516 -14.08 -20.70 7.36
CA LEU A 516 -14.46 -20.36 8.72
C LEU A 516 -14.96 -18.92 8.75
N ILE A 517 -16.13 -18.72 9.33
CA ILE A 517 -16.76 -17.42 9.54
C ILE A 517 -16.85 -17.19 11.04
N MET A 518 -16.20 -16.14 11.53
CA MET A 518 -16.27 -15.68 12.91
C MET A 518 -17.12 -14.42 12.97
N ARG A 519 -18.34 -14.55 13.50
CA ARG A 519 -19.27 -13.42 13.72
C ARG A 519 -18.97 -12.75 15.04
N LEU A 520 -18.82 -11.43 15.07
CA LEU A 520 -18.56 -10.66 16.28
C LEU A 520 -19.06 -9.21 16.12
N SER A 521 -19.24 -8.50 17.23
CA SER A 521 -19.55 -7.06 17.17
C SER A 521 -18.27 -6.23 17.05
N HIS A 522 -18.30 -5.10 16.34
CA HIS A 522 -17.21 -4.12 16.35
C HIS A 522 -16.91 -3.58 17.76
N ALA A 523 -17.82 -3.74 18.72
CA ALA A 523 -17.56 -3.52 20.15
C ALA A 523 -16.57 -4.54 20.77
N GLN A 524 -16.20 -5.60 20.05
CA GLN A 524 -15.27 -6.65 20.50
C GLN A 524 -13.93 -6.62 19.78
N TYR A 525 -13.76 -5.83 18.71
CA TYR A 525 -12.52 -5.83 17.94
C TYR A 525 -12.24 -4.51 17.19
N ASP A 526 -10.98 -4.33 16.82
CA ASP A 526 -10.49 -3.34 15.87
C ASP A 526 -9.57 -4.00 14.83
N GLY A 527 -9.04 -3.20 13.90
CA GLY A 527 -8.15 -3.70 12.85
C GLY A 527 -6.83 -4.30 13.37
N PHE A 528 -6.37 -3.93 14.56
CA PHE A 528 -5.14 -4.50 15.14
C PHE A 528 -5.41 -5.88 15.73
N CYS A 529 -6.48 -6.02 16.53
CA CYS A 529 -6.75 -7.30 17.15
C CYS A 529 -7.39 -8.31 16.19
N ALA A 530 -8.01 -7.87 15.09
CA ALA A 530 -8.46 -8.78 14.01
C ALA A 530 -7.27 -9.56 13.40
N ASP A 531 -6.15 -8.90 13.16
CA ASP A 531 -4.90 -9.53 12.71
C ASP A 531 -4.35 -10.50 13.79
N THR A 532 -4.37 -10.06 15.05
CA THR A 532 -3.97 -10.89 16.19
C THR A 532 -4.83 -12.17 16.30
N PHE A 533 -6.13 -12.09 16.02
CA PHE A 533 -7.00 -13.27 16.03
C PHE A 533 -6.59 -14.32 14.99
N GLY A 534 -6.28 -13.89 13.76
CA GLY A 534 -5.80 -14.80 12.71
C GLY A 534 -4.47 -15.47 13.09
N GLN A 535 -3.51 -14.68 13.57
CA GLN A 535 -2.19 -15.18 13.99
C GLN A 535 -2.31 -16.16 15.18
N HIS A 536 -3.14 -15.83 16.17
CA HIS A 536 -3.29 -16.68 17.36
C HIS A 536 -4.10 -17.93 17.05
N LEU A 537 -5.08 -17.86 16.15
CA LEU A 537 -5.79 -19.03 15.64
C LEU A 537 -4.81 -20.00 14.97
N ARG A 538 -3.87 -19.49 14.16
CA ARG A 538 -2.80 -20.28 13.56
C ARG A 538 -1.90 -20.94 14.61
N TYR A 539 -1.43 -20.19 15.61
CA TYR A 539 -0.61 -20.75 16.69
C TYR A 539 -1.33 -21.88 17.42
N LEU A 540 -2.59 -21.67 17.77
CA LEU A 540 -3.40 -22.68 18.44
C LEU A 540 -3.67 -23.91 17.55
N TYR A 541 -3.86 -23.71 16.24
CA TYR A 541 -4.03 -24.81 15.29
C TYR A 541 -2.81 -25.74 15.27
N PHE A 542 -1.61 -25.17 15.28
CA PHE A 542 -0.36 -25.93 15.38
C PHE A 542 0.06 -26.27 16.80
N SER A 543 -0.83 -26.11 17.79
CA SER A 543 -0.56 -26.38 19.21
C SER A 543 0.66 -25.61 19.76
N GLN A 544 0.92 -24.42 19.21
CA GLN A 544 1.98 -23.51 19.63
C GLN A 544 1.47 -22.56 20.73
N PRO A 545 2.36 -22.11 21.65
CA PRO A 545 1.98 -21.16 22.68
C PRO A 545 1.60 -19.81 22.08
N VAL A 546 0.51 -19.24 22.60
CA VAL A 546 0.06 -17.91 22.23
C VAL A 546 0.86 -16.85 23.03
N PRO A 547 1.37 -15.78 22.40
CA PRO A 547 2.03 -14.69 23.12
C PRO A 547 1.12 -14.06 24.18
N CYS A 548 1.72 -13.56 25.28
CA CYS A 548 0.99 -12.82 26.30
C CYS A 548 0.44 -11.52 25.71
N THR A 549 -0.83 -11.22 26.01
CA THR A 549 -1.52 -10.01 25.55
C THR A 549 -2.11 -9.26 26.73
N LEU A 550 -2.21 -7.93 26.61
CA LEU A 550 -2.90 -7.11 27.60
C LEU A 550 -4.44 -7.26 27.41
N PRO A 551 -5.19 -7.77 28.39
CA PRO A 551 -6.64 -7.90 28.25
C PRO A 551 -7.31 -6.53 28.12
N PHE A 552 -8.32 -6.44 27.24
CA PHE A 552 -8.98 -5.16 26.97
C PHE A 552 -9.60 -4.50 28.22
N HIS A 553 -10.11 -5.28 29.18
CA HIS A 553 -10.70 -4.74 30.40
C HIS A 553 -9.66 -3.99 31.26
N GLU A 554 -8.39 -4.39 31.24
CA GLU A 554 -7.30 -3.67 31.92
C GLU A 554 -6.97 -2.36 31.21
N TYR A 555 -6.96 -2.35 29.88
CA TYR A 555 -6.86 -1.12 29.09
C TYR A 555 -8.01 -0.17 29.43
N ALA A 556 -9.25 -0.64 29.35
CA ALA A 556 -10.45 0.14 29.63
C ALA A 556 -10.44 0.69 31.07
N ARG A 557 -10.03 -0.11 32.06
CA ARG A 557 -9.89 0.33 33.45
C ARG A 557 -8.92 1.50 33.59
N ARG A 558 -7.79 1.46 32.89
CA ARG A 558 -6.77 2.52 32.93
C ARG A 558 -7.28 3.81 32.29
N ILE A 559 -7.90 3.74 31.12
CA ILE A 559 -8.37 4.96 30.42
C ILE A 559 -9.62 5.59 31.06
N LEU A 560 -10.38 4.81 31.85
CA LEU A 560 -11.55 5.29 32.59
C LEU A 560 -11.20 5.88 33.97
N ASP A 561 -9.91 6.02 34.31
CA ASP A 561 -9.47 6.67 35.55
C ASP A 561 -10.04 8.10 35.63
N PRO A 562 -10.76 8.45 36.72
CA PRO A 562 -11.32 9.80 36.91
C PRO A 562 -10.32 10.95 36.80
N ARG A 563 -9.04 10.73 37.15
CA ARG A 563 -7.99 11.76 37.06
C ARG A 563 -7.65 12.07 35.60
N LEU A 564 -7.39 11.04 34.79
CA LEU A 564 -7.14 11.19 33.35
C LEU A 564 -8.31 11.85 32.64
N LYS A 565 -9.53 11.52 33.06
CA LYS A 565 -10.75 12.13 32.54
C LYS A 565 -10.82 13.63 32.78
N HIS A 566 -10.42 14.11 33.97
CA HIS A 566 -10.48 15.54 34.31
C HIS A 566 -9.57 16.38 33.40
N ASP A 567 -8.31 15.96 33.25
CA ASP A 567 -7.33 16.67 32.43
C ASP A 567 -7.73 16.67 30.95
N ALA A 568 -8.24 15.53 30.47
CA ALA A 568 -8.77 15.43 29.10
C ALA A 568 -9.99 16.34 28.89
N GLU A 569 -10.94 16.41 29.83
CA GLU A 569 -12.07 17.34 29.73
C GLU A 569 -11.62 18.81 29.63
N LEU A 570 -10.62 19.20 30.43
CA LEU A 570 -10.09 20.56 30.41
C LEU A 570 -9.44 20.87 29.05
N TYR A 571 -8.61 19.96 28.54
CA TYR A 571 -7.99 20.08 27.23
C TYR A 571 -9.05 20.24 26.13
N TRP A 572 -10.02 19.31 26.05
CA TRP A 572 -11.02 19.31 24.99
C TRP A 572 -11.91 20.54 25.06
N ARG A 573 -12.39 20.95 26.25
CA ARG A 573 -13.18 22.20 26.42
C ARG A 573 -12.46 23.42 25.87
N ASN A 574 -11.13 23.50 26.06
CA ASN A 574 -10.33 24.61 25.55
C ASN A 574 -10.10 24.50 24.03
N HIS A 575 -9.72 23.32 23.53
CA HIS A 575 -9.39 23.09 22.13
C HIS A 575 -10.60 23.34 21.20
N ILE A 576 -11.78 22.82 21.56
CA ILE A 576 -13.01 22.95 20.75
C ILE A 576 -13.89 24.14 21.15
N LYS A 577 -13.43 25.02 22.04
CA LYS A 577 -14.21 26.17 22.52
C LYS A 577 -14.74 27.04 21.39
N GLY A 578 -16.05 27.30 21.38
CA GLY A 578 -16.70 28.16 20.39
C GLY A 578 -16.80 27.58 18.97
N SER A 579 -16.36 26.34 18.75
CA SER A 579 -16.57 25.64 17.48
C SER A 579 -18.01 25.18 17.31
N ARG A 580 -18.39 24.81 16.09
CA ARG A 580 -19.68 24.19 15.75
C ARG A 580 -19.47 23.09 14.71
N MET A 581 -20.36 22.10 14.69
CA MET A 581 -20.33 21.07 13.66
C MET A 581 -20.72 21.67 12.29
N PRO A 582 -19.93 21.48 11.22
CA PRO A 582 -20.28 21.95 9.89
C PRO A 582 -21.55 21.28 9.37
N GLN A 583 -22.43 22.08 8.76
CA GLN A 583 -23.66 21.62 8.10
C GLN A 583 -23.33 21.22 6.66
N LEU A 584 -22.89 19.98 6.46
CA LEU A 584 -22.49 19.46 5.14
C LEU A 584 -23.67 18.91 4.34
N VAL A 585 -24.66 18.37 5.03
CA VAL A 585 -25.85 17.75 4.43
C VAL A 585 -27.10 18.28 5.13
N ARG A 586 -28.15 18.58 4.36
CA ARG A 586 -29.45 19.00 4.92
C ARG A 586 -30.19 17.76 5.44
N ARG A 587 -30.13 17.52 6.74
CA ARG A 587 -30.86 16.39 7.37
C ARG A 587 -32.38 16.65 7.34
N GLY A 588 -33.13 15.82 6.62
CA GLY A 588 -34.60 15.83 6.66
C GLY A 588 -35.13 15.01 7.84
N ARG A 589 -35.60 15.69 8.92
CA ARG A 589 -36.13 15.18 10.21
C ARG A 589 -35.23 14.20 10.99
N CYS A 590 -35.18 14.41 12.31
CA CYS A 590 -34.48 13.58 13.30
C CYS A 590 -35.02 12.13 13.30
N GLY A 591 -34.34 11.22 12.60
CA GLY A 591 -34.33 9.80 12.95
C GLY A 591 -33.18 9.50 13.91
N PRO A 592 -33.16 8.33 14.56
CA PRO A 592 -31.99 7.89 15.31
C PRO A 592 -30.78 7.88 14.35
N PRO A 593 -29.60 8.32 14.79
CA PRO A 593 -28.41 8.15 13.97
C PRO A 593 -28.21 6.65 13.66
N PHE A 594 -27.56 6.33 12.53
CA PHE A 594 -27.14 4.97 12.15
C PHE A 594 -28.17 4.06 11.46
N ASP A 595 -29.33 4.58 11.03
CA ASP A 595 -30.37 3.80 10.34
C ASP A 595 -30.15 3.65 8.83
N LYS A 596 -29.16 4.35 8.25
CA LYS A 596 -28.93 4.35 6.80
C LYS A 596 -27.63 3.63 6.43
N ASN A 597 -27.55 3.10 5.22
CA ASN A 597 -26.31 2.50 4.72
C ASN A 597 -25.46 3.55 4.00
N LEU A 598 -24.12 3.49 4.13
CA LEU A 598 -23.24 4.18 3.18
C LEU A 598 -23.14 3.33 1.92
N ASP A 599 -24.08 3.56 1.01
CA ASP A 599 -24.30 2.77 -0.21
C ASP A 599 -23.64 3.37 -1.47
N GLY A 600 -23.10 4.59 -1.37
CA GLY A 600 -22.30 5.23 -2.40
C GLY A 600 -20.81 5.27 -2.03
N GLU A 601 -19.93 4.99 -3.00
CA GLU A 601 -18.48 5.12 -2.85
C GLU A 601 -17.86 5.72 -4.11
N LEU A 602 -17.14 6.84 -3.96
CA LEU A 602 -16.29 7.40 -5.01
C LEU A 602 -14.83 7.06 -4.70
N ARG A 603 -14.13 6.52 -5.69
CA ARG A 603 -12.71 6.15 -5.57
C ARG A 603 -11.84 7.08 -6.39
N ARG A 604 -10.72 7.50 -5.81
CA ARG A 604 -9.69 8.27 -6.52
C ARG A 604 -8.31 7.83 -6.07
N SER A 605 -7.52 7.32 -7.01
CA SER A 605 -6.08 7.13 -6.80
C SER A 605 -5.36 8.46 -7.05
N ILE A 606 -4.55 8.87 -6.09
CA ILE A 606 -3.68 10.04 -6.19
C ILE A 606 -2.23 9.65 -5.92
N VAL A 607 -1.30 10.42 -6.47
CA VAL A 607 0.10 10.31 -6.08
C VAL A 607 0.25 10.87 -4.66
N GLU A 608 0.87 10.10 -3.76
CA GLU A 608 1.18 10.52 -2.39
C GLU A 608 2.01 11.80 -2.44
N PRO A 609 1.53 12.91 -1.85
CA PRO A 609 2.30 14.14 -1.80
C PRO A 609 3.51 13.93 -0.88
N ASN A 610 4.72 14.02 -1.43
CA ASN A 610 5.94 13.83 -0.65
C ASN A 610 6.39 15.14 0.02
N LEU A 611 5.85 15.41 1.21
CA LEU A 611 6.30 16.49 2.09
C LEU A 611 7.13 15.99 3.29
N ARG A 612 7.65 14.75 3.22
CA ARG A 612 8.46 14.15 4.30
C ARG A 612 9.70 14.98 4.64
N ARG A 613 10.29 15.64 3.63
CA ARG A 613 11.43 16.57 3.82
C ARG A 613 11.13 17.76 4.74
N TYR A 614 9.86 18.04 5.03
CA TYR A 614 9.42 19.10 5.94
C TYR A 614 8.96 18.56 7.30
N GLY A 615 9.16 17.27 7.58
CA GLY A 615 8.71 16.62 8.82
C GLY A 615 7.19 16.47 8.93
N LEU A 616 6.47 16.51 7.80
CA LEU A 616 5.01 16.44 7.76
C LEU A 616 4.54 15.04 7.38
N SER A 617 3.61 14.49 8.16
CA SER A 617 3.00 13.19 7.86
C SER A 617 1.95 13.31 6.75
N THR A 618 1.82 12.26 5.95
CA THR A 618 0.80 12.17 4.89
C THR A 618 -0.62 12.27 5.44
N ALA A 619 -0.86 11.74 6.65
CA ALA A 619 -2.15 11.83 7.35
C ALA A 619 -2.56 13.31 7.59
N VAL A 620 -1.62 14.16 8.00
CA VAL A 620 -1.87 15.59 8.20
C VAL A 620 -2.25 16.27 6.89
N ILE A 621 -1.59 15.92 5.78
CA ILE A 621 -1.90 16.48 4.46
C ILE A 621 -3.34 16.15 4.06
N VAL A 622 -3.76 14.89 4.24
CA VAL A 622 -5.13 14.46 3.95
C VAL A 622 -6.15 15.19 4.83
N LYS A 623 -5.87 15.34 6.14
CA LYS A 623 -6.74 16.05 7.09
C LYS A 623 -6.89 17.53 6.74
N VAL A 624 -5.80 18.22 6.38
CA VAL A 624 -5.86 19.63 5.96
C VAL A 624 -6.55 19.80 4.62
N ALA A 625 -6.29 18.91 3.65
CA ALA A 625 -7.03 18.91 2.38
C ALA A 625 -8.54 18.74 2.62
N TRP A 626 -8.93 17.83 3.51
CA TRP A 626 -10.33 17.64 3.89
C TRP A 626 -10.93 18.85 4.60
N ALA A 627 -10.19 19.49 5.49
CA ALA A 627 -10.59 20.74 6.14
C ALA A 627 -10.89 21.85 5.12
N LEU A 628 -10.01 22.02 4.12
CA LEU A 628 -10.21 22.98 3.02
C LEU A 628 -11.47 22.65 2.19
N THR A 629 -11.71 21.36 1.92
CA THR A 629 -12.94 20.92 1.24
C THR A 629 -14.19 21.26 2.06
N ILE A 630 -14.22 20.89 3.35
CA ILE A 630 -15.33 21.20 4.26
C ILE A 630 -15.54 22.71 4.34
N SER A 631 -14.47 23.50 4.44
CA SER A 631 -14.57 24.96 4.48
C SER A 631 -15.22 25.52 3.22
N SER A 632 -14.80 25.04 2.05
CA SER A 632 -15.38 25.48 0.77
C SER A 632 -16.85 25.11 0.63
N VAL A 633 -17.28 23.95 1.15
CA VAL A 633 -18.68 23.50 1.08
C VAL A 633 -19.55 24.21 2.11
N SER A 634 -19.06 24.32 3.36
CA SER A 634 -19.80 24.91 4.47
C SER A 634 -19.73 26.44 4.54
N GLN A 635 -18.87 27.07 3.73
CA GLN A 635 -18.57 28.51 3.76
C GLN A 635 -18.12 29.00 5.16
N SER A 636 -17.47 28.12 5.93
CA SER A 636 -16.93 28.42 7.26
C SER A 636 -15.41 28.36 7.25
N ALA A 637 -14.77 29.36 7.86
CA ALA A 637 -13.33 29.37 8.09
C ALA A 637 -12.92 28.53 9.32
N ASP A 638 -13.84 28.22 10.24
CA ASP A 638 -13.61 27.35 11.40
C ASP A 638 -14.37 26.05 11.18
N VAL A 639 -13.65 24.96 10.95
CA VAL A 639 -14.22 23.66 10.58
C VAL A 639 -13.83 22.59 11.57
N VAL A 640 -14.76 21.67 11.83
CA VAL A 640 -14.56 20.51 12.70
C VAL A 640 -15.03 19.25 12.00
N PHE A 641 -14.26 18.17 12.11
CA PHE A 641 -14.63 16.83 11.64
C PHE A 641 -14.04 15.76 12.55
N GLY A 642 -14.52 14.53 12.41
CA GLY A 642 -14.01 13.38 13.16
C GLY A 642 -12.78 12.76 12.50
N ASP A 643 -11.85 12.27 13.31
CA ASP A 643 -10.69 11.48 12.90
C ASP A 643 -10.78 10.12 13.58
N PHE A 644 -10.84 9.05 12.78
CA PHE A 644 -10.87 7.69 13.28
C PHE A 644 -9.45 7.23 13.60
N ILE A 645 -9.15 7.07 14.88
CA ILE A 645 -7.82 6.74 15.38
C ILE A 645 -7.77 5.33 15.97
N ALA A 646 -6.56 4.77 16.06
CA ALA A 646 -6.33 3.46 16.68
C ALA A 646 -6.51 3.46 18.21
N GLY A 647 -6.37 4.61 18.88
CA GLY A 647 -6.46 4.78 20.34
C GLY A 647 -5.44 3.99 21.16
N ARG A 648 -4.29 3.68 20.54
CA ARG A 648 -3.15 2.93 21.11
C ARG A 648 -1.93 3.82 21.38
N GLN A 649 -2.11 5.13 21.52
CA GLN A 649 -1.01 6.08 21.74
C GLN A 649 -0.93 6.59 23.18
N ALA A 650 -1.89 6.21 24.03
CA ALA A 650 -1.87 6.53 25.46
C ALA A 650 -0.64 5.91 26.14
N HIS A 651 -0.17 6.56 27.21
CA HIS A 651 0.98 6.10 27.99
C HIS A 651 0.62 4.91 28.90
N ILE A 652 0.34 3.76 28.27
CA ILE A 652 0.01 2.51 28.93
C ILE A 652 1.10 1.48 28.57
N PRO A 653 1.67 0.76 29.56
CA PRO A 653 2.57 -0.36 29.29
C PRO A 653 1.90 -1.43 28.42
N ASP A 654 2.63 -1.90 27.42
CA ASP A 654 2.22 -2.95 26.47
C ASP A 654 0.90 -2.68 25.73
N ILE A 655 0.55 -1.39 25.54
CA ILE A 655 -0.68 -0.95 24.85
C ILE A 655 -0.82 -1.51 23.42
N GLU A 656 0.30 -1.75 22.75
CA GLU A 656 0.37 -2.37 21.44
C GLU A 656 -0.10 -3.83 21.44
N THR A 657 -0.03 -4.52 22.59
CA THR A 657 -0.44 -5.92 22.76
C THR A 657 -1.92 -6.07 23.15
N VAL A 658 -2.66 -4.96 23.30
CA VAL A 658 -4.07 -5.00 23.71
C VAL A 658 -4.91 -5.71 22.67
N VAL A 659 -5.66 -6.73 23.09
CA VAL A 659 -6.61 -7.44 22.22
C VAL A 659 -8.03 -6.97 22.53
N GLY A 660 -8.53 -6.04 21.73
CA GLY A 660 -9.87 -5.46 21.80
C GLY A 660 -9.93 -4.08 21.12
N PRO A 661 -11.11 -3.45 21.05
CA PRO A 661 -11.33 -2.23 20.25
C PRO A 661 -10.79 -0.98 20.95
N CYS A 662 -9.53 -0.64 20.69
CA CYS A 662 -8.94 0.58 21.24
C CYS A 662 -9.34 1.82 20.43
N VAL A 663 -9.97 1.64 19.27
CA VAL A 663 -10.34 2.73 18.35
C VAL A 663 -11.23 3.79 18.99
N ASN A 664 -11.03 5.03 18.57
CA ASN A 664 -11.82 6.18 19.02
C ASN A 664 -12.00 7.19 17.89
N TYR A 665 -12.93 8.14 18.06
CA TYR A 665 -13.16 9.25 17.14
C TYR A 665 -12.69 10.55 17.78
N MET A 666 -11.73 11.24 17.20
CA MET A 666 -11.22 12.50 17.74
C MET A 666 -11.69 13.69 16.94
N SER A 667 -12.01 14.80 17.61
CA SER A 667 -12.33 16.03 16.91
C SER A 667 -11.06 16.67 16.35
N VAL A 668 -11.02 16.90 15.04
CA VAL A 668 -10.01 17.73 14.40
C VAL A 668 -10.66 19.06 14.08
N ARG A 669 -10.14 20.14 14.69
CA ARG A 669 -10.56 21.51 14.42
C ARG A 669 -9.48 22.21 13.60
N VAL A 670 -9.89 22.87 12.52
CA VAL A 670 -8.98 23.65 11.67
C VAL A 670 -9.57 25.04 11.49
N ARG A 671 -8.78 26.06 11.80
CA ARG A 671 -9.15 27.47 11.58
C ARG A 671 -8.33 28.03 10.44
N LEU A 672 -9.01 28.36 9.36
CA LEU A 672 -8.40 28.95 8.18
C LEU A 672 -8.26 30.46 8.37
N SER A 673 -7.05 30.96 8.15
CA SER A 673 -6.75 32.39 8.12
C SER A 673 -6.18 32.75 6.75
N PRO A 674 -6.61 33.86 6.13
CA PRO A 674 -6.06 34.31 4.85
C PRO A 674 -4.56 34.67 4.94
N ASN A 675 -4.03 34.86 6.15
CA ASN A 675 -2.63 35.21 6.38
C ASN A 675 -1.71 33.99 6.59
N LEU A 676 -2.27 32.78 6.72
CA LEU A 676 -1.50 31.55 6.91
C LEU A 676 -1.14 30.94 5.56
N SER A 677 0.13 30.62 5.36
CA SER A 677 0.55 29.77 4.23
C SER A 677 0.10 28.32 4.44
N CYS A 678 -0.01 27.55 3.36
CA CYS A 678 -0.38 26.13 3.44
C CYS A 678 0.57 25.31 4.32
N ILE A 679 1.87 25.64 4.35
CA ILE A 679 2.85 24.90 5.15
C ILE A 679 2.73 25.23 6.64
N GLU A 680 2.39 26.47 6.99
CA GLU A 680 2.11 26.87 8.38
C GLU A 680 0.85 26.18 8.89
N LEU A 681 -0.21 26.17 8.08
CA LEU A 681 -1.45 25.46 8.43
C LEU A 681 -1.22 23.95 8.66
N LEU A 682 -0.43 23.30 7.80
CA LEU A 682 -0.06 21.89 7.98
C LEU A 682 0.71 21.65 9.28
N ARG A 683 1.62 22.57 9.64
CA ARG A 683 2.39 22.47 10.89
C ARG A 683 1.53 22.71 12.13
N GLU A 684 0.62 23.69 12.08
CA GLU A 684 -0.33 23.94 13.16
C GLU A 684 -1.22 22.72 13.41
N VAL A 685 -1.82 22.17 12.35
CA VAL A 685 -2.67 20.97 12.48
C VAL A 685 -1.86 19.75 12.96
N GLN A 686 -0.62 19.57 12.51
CA GLN A 686 0.23 18.51 13.05
C GLN A 686 0.52 18.71 14.55
N ALA A 687 0.85 19.93 14.98
CA ALA A 687 1.11 20.24 16.38
C ALA A 687 -0.13 20.04 17.26
N ASP A 688 -1.31 20.39 16.77
CA ASP A 688 -2.59 20.17 17.47
C ASP A 688 -2.89 18.68 17.62
N LEU A 689 -2.70 17.89 16.56
CA LEU A 689 -2.89 16.43 16.61
C LEU A 689 -1.92 15.77 17.61
N VAL A 690 -0.66 16.21 17.64
CA VAL A 690 0.34 15.71 18.60
C VAL A 690 -0.01 16.11 20.03
N SER A 691 -0.54 17.31 20.24
CA SER A 691 -0.95 17.80 21.56
C SER A 691 -2.18 17.09 22.10
N ALA A 692 -3.02 16.53 21.22
CA ALA A 692 -4.22 15.78 21.58
C ALA A 692 -3.94 14.34 22.05
N ILE A 693 -2.78 13.76 21.72
CA ILE A 693 -2.45 12.34 21.98
C ILE A 693 -2.67 11.93 23.45
N PRO A 694 -2.20 12.67 24.47
CA PRO A 694 -2.41 12.28 25.87
C PRO A 694 -3.89 12.21 26.30
N TYR A 695 -4.77 12.85 25.53
CA TYR A 695 -6.20 13.01 25.82
C TYR A 695 -7.09 12.26 24.82
N GLU A 696 -6.50 11.44 23.95
CA GLU A 696 -7.20 10.72 22.88
C GLU A 696 -8.07 9.57 23.38
N SER A 697 -7.89 9.15 24.64
CA SER A 697 -8.67 8.08 25.26
C SER A 697 -10.03 8.54 25.78
N LEU A 698 -10.25 9.86 25.87
CA LEU A 698 -11.57 10.38 26.24
C LEU A 698 -12.55 10.11 25.11
N GLY A 699 -13.66 9.46 25.46
CA GLY A 699 -14.66 9.07 24.49
C GLY A 699 -15.31 10.26 23.77
N PHE A 700 -15.51 10.11 22.46
CA PHE A 700 -16.02 11.20 21.62
C PHE A 700 -17.43 11.64 22.01
N LYS A 701 -18.29 10.72 22.48
CA LYS A 701 -19.67 11.03 22.89
C LYS A 701 -19.62 11.91 24.14
N HIS A 702 -18.73 11.58 25.07
CA HIS A 702 -18.45 12.40 26.25
C HIS A 702 -17.87 13.78 25.86
N ILE A 703 -16.95 13.85 24.91
CA ILE A 703 -16.44 15.14 24.39
C ILE A 703 -17.58 15.99 23.84
N ILE A 704 -18.42 15.46 22.96
CA ILE A 704 -19.57 16.18 22.40
C ILE A 704 -20.52 16.65 23.51
N GLN A 705 -20.94 15.74 24.40
CA GLN A 705 -21.98 16.01 25.39
C GLN A 705 -21.52 16.88 26.56
N LYS A 706 -20.24 16.85 26.93
CA LYS A 706 -19.72 17.50 28.15
C LYS A 706 -18.68 18.59 27.89
N CYS A 707 -18.03 18.58 26.73
CA CYS A 707 -16.97 19.53 26.41
C CYS A 707 -17.36 20.54 25.32
N THR A 708 -18.51 20.36 24.65
CA THR A 708 -19.01 21.26 23.60
C THR A 708 -20.38 21.86 23.95
N GLY A 709 -20.76 22.90 23.20
CA GLY A 709 -22.13 23.41 23.16
C GLY A 709 -22.92 22.94 21.93
N TRP A 710 -22.52 21.85 21.27
CA TRP A 710 -23.11 21.42 19.99
C TRP A 710 -24.51 20.81 20.13
N GLY A 711 -24.82 20.22 21.29
CA GLY A 711 -26.08 19.53 21.55
C GLY A 711 -25.88 18.07 21.94
N GLN A 712 -26.82 17.47 22.69
CA GLN A 712 -26.66 16.11 23.22
C GLN A 712 -26.74 14.99 22.16
N GLU A 713 -27.43 15.28 21.05
CA GLU A 713 -27.66 14.36 19.93
C GLU A 713 -26.73 14.67 18.73
N GLU A 714 -25.76 15.57 18.88
CA GLU A 714 -24.85 15.89 17.78
C GLU A 714 -23.87 14.75 17.51
N ARG A 715 -23.48 14.58 16.24
CA ARG A 715 -22.43 13.65 15.80
C ARG A 715 -21.50 14.33 14.81
N PHE A 716 -20.35 13.72 14.52
CA PHE A 716 -19.51 14.19 13.43
C PHE A 716 -20.25 14.08 12.08
N SER A 717 -20.44 15.20 11.38
CA SER A 717 -21.02 15.21 10.02
C SER A 717 -20.09 14.59 8.98
N SER A 718 -18.79 14.56 9.26
CA SER A 718 -17.83 13.84 8.44
C SER A 718 -16.71 13.23 9.27
N ILE A 719 -16.19 12.09 8.82
CA ILE A 719 -15.07 11.37 9.43
C ILE A 719 -13.99 11.11 8.39
N VAL A 720 -12.73 11.31 8.79
CA VAL A 720 -11.54 10.90 8.04
C VAL A 720 -10.93 9.68 8.74
N ASN A 721 -10.59 8.66 7.96
CA ASN A 721 -9.85 7.49 8.41
C ASN A 721 -8.60 7.34 7.53
N PHE A 722 -7.42 7.58 8.08
CA PHE A 722 -6.15 7.35 7.39
C PHE A 722 -5.52 6.04 7.89
N VAL A 723 -5.53 5.02 7.04
CA VAL A 723 -5.03 3.68 7.39
C VAL A 723 -3.64 3.52 6.80
N ASN A 724 -2.60 3.40 7.63
CA ASN A 724 -1.22 3.24 7.16
C ASN A 724 -0.65 1.85 7.46
N VAL A 725 -1.50 0.83 7.44
CA VAL A 725 -1.12 -0.51 7.89
C VAL A 725 -0.48 -1.26 6.71
N GLY A 726 0.85 -1.23 6.62
CA GLY A 726 1.62 -2.07 5.69
C GLY A 726 1.60 -3.57 6.03
N SER A 727 1.00 -3.94 7.16
CA SER A 727 0.93 -5.30 7.72
C SER A 727 -0.50 -5.74 8.03
N ALA A 728 -1.50 -5.17 7.37
CA ALA A 728 -2.84 -5.73 7.46
C ALA A 728 -2.78 -7.02 6.65
N SER A 729 -2.61 -8.14 7.36
CA SER A 729 -2.49 -9.53 6.88
C SER A 729 -3.77 -10.03 6.22
N PHE A 730 -4.41 -9.19 5.40
CA PHE A 730 -5.51 -9.56 4.52
C PHE A 730 -4.88 -10.03 3.21
N GLY A 731 -4.16 -11.14 3.30
CA GLY A 731 -3.38 -11.79 2.26
C GLY A 731 -3.65 -13.29 2.22
N SER A 732 -3.25 -13.94 1.13
CA SER A 732 -3.07 -15.39 1.15
C SER A 732 -1.81 -15.67 1.97
N GLU A 733 -1.94 -16.50 3.00
CA GLU A 733 -0.82 -16.94 3.83
C GLU A 733 -0.69 -18.45 3.78
N ALA A 734 0.55 -18.93 3.65
CA ALA A 734 0.86 -20.34 3.82
C ALA A 734 1.05 -20.67 5.30
N TRP A 735 0.21 -21.56 5.81
CA TRP A 735 0.33 -22.18 7.12
C TRP A 735 1.27 -23.38 7.01
N VAL A 736 2.52 -23.15 7.42
CA VAL A 736 3.65 -24.10 7.34
C VAL A 736 3.86 -24.80 8.68
N GLU A 737 4.05 -26.12 8.64
CA GLU A 737 4.51 -26.95 9.75
C GLU A 737 5.76 -27.72 9.29
N ASP A 738 6.84 -27.70 10.09
CA ASP A 738 8.11 -28.36 9.78
C ASP A 738 8.74 -28.04 8.40
N GLY A 739 8.39 -26.88 7.82
CA GLY A 739 8.93 -26.42 6.54
C GLY A 739 8.13 -26.85 5.30
N GLU A 740 7.00 -27.56 5.47
CA GLU A 740 6.08 -27.91 4.38
C GLU A 740 4.77 -27.10 4.46
N ASP A 741 4.33 -26.55 3.33
CA ASP A 741 3.06 -25.81 3.22
C ASP A 741 1.89 -26.77 3.43
N LYS A 742 1.20 -26.68 4.59
CA LYS A 742 0.05 -27.53 4.90
C LYS A 742 -1.28 -26.95 4.44
N LEU A 743 -1.46 -25.64 4.58
CA LEU A 743 -2.72 -24.96 4.30
C LEU A 743 -2.46 -23.58 3.69
N GLU A 744 -3.19 -23.22 2.63
CA GLU A 744 -3.26 -21.84 2.15
C GLU A 744 -4.48 -21.17 2.79
N VAL A 745 -4.30 -20.00 3.41
CA VAL A 745 -5.35 -19.30 4.15
C VAL A 745 -5.52 -17.88 3.62
N ASP A 746 -6.70 -17.57 3.10
CA ASP A 746 -7.08 -16.19 2.76
C ASP A 746 -7.93 -15.59 3.90
N SER A 747 -7.53 -14.42 4.39
CA SER A 747 -8.32 -13.67 5.37
C SER A 747 -9.11 -12.55 4.70
N ILE A 748 -10.44 -12.57 4.86
CA ILE A 748 -11.38 -11.59 4.31
C ILE A 748 -12.17 -10.97 5.46
N TYR A 749 -12.43 -9.68 5.33
CA TYR A 749 -13.22 -8.92 6.28
C TYR A 749 -14.52 -8.45 5.62
N GLU A 750 -15.66 -8.91 6.15
CA GLU A 750 -16.97 -8.50 5.68
C GLU A 750 -17.68 -7.63 6.73
N GLU A 751 -17.76 -6.34 6.44
CA GLU A 751 -18.49 -5.33 7.23
C GLU A 751 -19.72 -4.84 6.46
N GLN A 752 -20.84 -4.74 7.17
CA GLN A 752 -22.01 -4.05 6.65
C GLN A 752 -21.89 -2.55 6.93
N GLN A 753 -21.87 -1.75 5.86
CA GLN A 753 -21.61 -0.32 5.95
C GLN A 753 -22.86 0.47 6.37
N HIS A 754 -23.06 0.60 7.68
CA HIS A 754 -24.01 1.55 8.27
C HIS A 754 -23.40 2.95 8.40
N ASP A 755 -24.23 4.00 8.37
CA ASP A 755 -23.82 5.40 8.34
C ASP A 755 -23.21 5.86 9.67
N LYS A 756 -21.92 5.61 9.85
CA LYS A 756 -21.16 6.10 11.02
C LYS A 756 -21.13 7.64 11.11
N THR A 757 -21.38 8.31 9.99
CA THR A 757 -21.39 9.76 9.75
C THR A 757 -22.13 10.04 8.44
N ASP A 758 -22.37 11.31 8.10
CA ASP A 758 -22.98 11.65 6.80
C ASP A 758 -21.98 11.41 5.65
N LEU A 759 -20.69 11.72 5.85
CA LEU A 759 -19.61 11.57 4.86
C LEU A 759 -18.35 10.94 5.45
N TRP A 760 -17.89 9.82 4.88
CA TRP A 760 -16.70 9.11 5.37
C TRP A 760 -15.60 9.06 4.32
N LEU A 761 -14.43 9.64 4.62
CA LEU A 761 -13.24 9.56 3.78
C LEU A 761 -12.27 8.52 4.33
N VAL A 762 -12.14 7.37 3.64
CA VAL A 762 -11.05 6.42 3.90
C VAL A 762 -9.87 6.74 2.98
N CYS A 763 -8.67 6.82 3.54
CA CYS A 763 -7.43 6.91 2.79
C CYS A 763 -6.60 5.64 3.05
N LEU A 764 -6.27 4.93 1.97
CA LEU A 764 -5.47 3.71 1.98
C LEU A 764 -4.20 3.91 1.14
N PRO A 765 -3.06 3.32 1.50
CA PRO A 765 -1.94 3.15 0.60
C PRO A 765 -2.40 2.42 -0.67
N GLY A 766 -2.03 2.94 -1.84
CA GLY A 766 -2.53 2.43 -3.12
C GLY A 766 -2.13 0.99 -3.44
N HIS A 767 -1.19 0.40 -2.69
CA HIS A 767 -0.86 -1.03 -2.80
C HIS A 767 -1.83 -1.96 -2.03
N LEU A 768 -2.60 -1.43 -1.08
CA LEU A 768 -3.58 -2.19 -0.29
C LEU A 768 -4.99 -2.13 -0.90
N ALA A 769 -5.22 -1.15 -1.77
CA ALA A 769 -6.57 -0.83 -2.21
C ALA A 769 -6.94 -1.50 -3.54
N SER A 770 -5.96 -2.05 -4.27
CA SER A 770 -6.14 -2.98 -5.38
C SER A 770 -5.16 -4.18 -5.28
N LYS A 771 -5.67 -5.36 -4.91
CA LYS A 771 -4.97 -6.64 -5.16
C LYS A 771 -4.83 -6.97 -6.67
N LEU A 772 -5.30 -6.08 -7.55
CA LEU A 772 -5.37 -6.29 -9.01
C LEU A 772 -4.69 -5.19 -9.85
N GLU A 773 -4.18 -4.09 -9.28
CA GLU A 773 -3.55 -3.01 -10.07
C GLU A 773 -2.14 -2.62 -9.64
N THR A 774 -1.47 -3.44 -8.82
CA THR A 774 -0.06 -3.20 -8.48
C THR A 774 0.88 -3.84 -9.49
N GLU A 775 0.91 -3.36 -10.72
CA GLU A 775 2.13 -3.41 -11.54
C GLU A 775 2.05 -2.35 -12.66
N ASN A 776 3.09 -1.51 -12.76
CA ASN A 776 3.33 -0.46 -13.77
C ASN A 776 2.69 0.93 -13.63
N ASN A 777 3.06 1.64 -12.56
CA ASN A 777 3.56 2.99 -12.77
C ASN A 777 4.85 3.14 -11.96
N GLY A 778 5.91 3.70 -12.56
CA GLY A 778 7.18 3.99 -11.88
C GLY A 778 6.88 4.59 -10.51
N ARG A 779 7.13 3.78 -9.46
CA ARG A 779 6.36 3.83 -8.20
C ARG A 779 6.58 5.11 -7.42
N LYS A 780 5.90 6.19 -7.80
CA LYS A 780 5.46 7.18 -6.84
C LYS A 780 4.45 6.45 -5.95
N LYS A 781 4.65 6.47 -4.63
CA LYS A 781 3.66 5.93 -3.69
C LYS A 781 2.33 6.59 -4.02
N THR A 782 1.26 5.80 -4.10
CA THR A 782 -0.09 6.31 -4.35
C THR A 782 -0.92 6.18 -3.09
N LEU A 783 -1.94 7.02 -2.96
CA LEU A 783 -3.01 6.90 -1.97
C LEU A 783 -4.30 6.66 -2.73
N GLU A 784 -5.09 5.68 -2.29
CA GLU A 784 -6.46 5.53 -2.71
C GLU A 784 -7.38 6.23 -1.71
N LEU A 785 -8.11 7.21 -2.20
CA LEU A 785 -9.16 7.91 -1.48
C LEU A 785 -10.49 7.23 -1.80
N LYS A 786 -11.16 6.71 -0.78
CA LYS A 786 -12.53 6.17 -0.87
C LYS A 786 -13.45 7.09 -0.10
N PHE A 787 -14.25 7.84 -0.84
CA PHE A 787 -15.24 8.75 -0.30
C PHE A 787 -16.60 8.05 -0.28
N ARG A 788 -17.06 7.69 0.93
CA ARG A 788 -18.31 6.98 1.16
C ARG A 788 -19.37 7.95 1.63
N TYR A 789 -20.57 7.79 1.10
CA TYR A 789 -21.72 8.63 1.36
C TYR A 789 -22.99 7.79 1.24
N ASN A 790 -24.09 8.33 1.76
CA ASN A 790 -25.41 7.75 1.53
C ASN A 790 -26.06 8.43 0.31
N THR A 791 -26.55 7.65 -0.65
CA THR A 791 -27.12 8.16 -1.92
C THR A 791 -28.49 8.85 -1.76
N SER A 792 -29.15 8.69 -0.61
CA SER A 792 -30.42 9.35 -0.28
C SER A 792 -30.25 10.74 0.35
N LEU A 793 -29.01 11.17 0.57
CA LEU A 793 -28.62 12.50 1.03
C LEU A 793 -28.35 13.41 -0.17
#